data_AF-A0A0M8MTX0-F1
#
_entry.id   AF-A0A0M8MTX0-F1
#
_cell.length_a   1.000
_cell.length_b   1.000
_cell.length_c   1.000
_cell.angle_alpha   90.00
_cell.angle_beta   90.00
_cell.angle_gamma   90.00
#
_symmetry.space_group_name_H-M   'P 1'
#
loop_
_entity.id
_entity.type
_entity.pdbx_description
1 polymer ?
#
loop_
_entity_poly.entity_id
_entity_poly.type
_entity_poly.pdbx_seq_one_letter_code
_entity_poly.pdbx_strand_id
1 'polypeptide(L)'
;MAAWPPNLEEAGWEPNHWAYLAEGGANIIYRYTGPPEWPFVNTLGNGQSIVLRVKKEVPEPDAHVVPYPDEYLENVIAHLLPTSSLPVLRKIPVDDQLRTFLQTLVHQSEQVRPSSRRTKSNIDLSAPFIWAMPDLSRSSVPGSFVVEIKLVKLLTWLGEEPVLTLTRRISSIFMQPANQALLTSIVQAQQILDPMDIEGIAKAWAQVMQCNLCDANDDMIQPITLQEYKEAVLEPPAALNEPNVQALRKLIVAHMLSATIKDLSLLFTVTPDLHPPSRFEAKESKTLDVSSSIDRSSKNAMTEGESHNSPDVPEGSILTTLPVSISGAEVAVYWTKEPQNKSVEHAFIMVHGKLRDGDRYWTIMNDALQSAVKDNYKGANNNSVIVAPQFYSTKLNKGQYSDKTLAWGDVNAWQAGSVATHPKNTPASSVDAIDAIIDHFTDNQKYPNLRNITLVGHGGGAQLMNRYATVGKDGPKNVHVRYVVGDPSSSAYFTEHRPVTDKSIASIDKCPEYNDWRYGFASYPGTLSSNKSTSDYFSQYINRDVVNIVGYKDTLKNGDQKCMALLQGGQKRRDRNLSWWRYINMLGATNENLDGFPGNFSNLPDWSHHSNGVIKTRLCVVEDASHDAAKVFGSKEGRSALFNDYDVEMGWRPQGWSYRASKPISNKNASNSTSSTSSTSPSSTSSSHSGADASHLPQLSVSNDASRTMMTVASVLAPAAVLFIAMI
;
A
#
# COMPACT_ATOMS: atom_id res chain seq x y z
N MET A 1 10.53 -38.23 3.79
CA MET A 1 9.70 -37.77 4.92
C MET A 1 8.32 -38.38 4.77
N ALA A 2 7.70 -38.88 5.85
CA ALA A 2 6.34 -39.43 5.78
C ALA A 2 5.34 -38.33 5.38
N ALA A 3 4.28 -38.68 4.66
CA ALA A 3 3.22 -37.74 4.30
C ALA A 3 2.48 -37.27 5.57
N TRP A 4 2.24 -35.95 5.69
CA TRP A 4 1.48 -35.34 6.78
C TRP A 4 0.05 -35.00 6.29
N PRO A 5 -1.01 -35.33 7.04
CA PRO A 5 -1.04 -36.08 8.30
C PRO A 5 -0.64 -37.56 8.13
N PRO A 6 -0.03 -38.17 9.17
CA PRO A 6 0.41 -39.56 9.14
C PRO A 6 -0.77 -40.53 9.23
N ASN A 7 -0.47 -41.83 9.13
CA ASN A 7 -1.44 -42.86 9.50
C ASN A 7 -1.72 -42.78 11.02
N LEU A 8 -3.00 -42.90 11.41
CA LEU A 8 -3.50 -42.77 12.78
C LEU A 8 -4.14 -44.06 13.32
N GLU A 9 -4.01 -45.19 12.60
CA GLU A 9 -4.58 -46.48 13.00
C GLU A 9 -4.12 -46.97 14.38
N GLU A 10 -2.88 -46.64 14.79
CA GLU A 10 -2.33 -47.02 16.12
C GLU A 10 -2.33 -45.85 17.13
N ALA A 11 -3.05 -44.77 16.86
CA ALA A 11 -3.00 -43.57 17.69
C ALA A 11 -3.78 -43.74 19.01
N GLY A 12 -3.23 -43.21 20.10
CA GLY A 12 -3.91 -43.15 21.40
C GLY A 12 -4.94 -42.02 21.47
N TRP A 13 -6.22 -42.34 21.63
CA TRP A 13 -7.32 -41.36 21.64
C TRP A 13 -7.68 -40.92 23.05
N GLU A 14 -7.32 -39.68 23.41
CA GLU A 14 -7.69 -39.05 24.69
C GLU A 14 -8.67 -37.89 24.44
N PRO A 15 -9.97 -38.01 24.80
CA PRO A 15 -11.00 -36.99 24.53
C PRO A 15 -10.62 -35.59 25.01
N ASN A 16 -9.97 -35.47 26.17
CA ASN A 16 -9.60 -34.16 26.74
C ASN A 16 -8.51 -33.42 25.96
N HIS A 17 -7.85 -34.09 25.02
CA HIS A 17 -6.89 -33.48 24.10
C HIS A 17 -7.56 -32.92 22.84
N TRP A 18 -8.89 -32.88 22.77
CA TRP A 18 -9.62 -32.40 21.61
C TRP A 18 -10.69 -31.38 22.00
N ALA A 19 -10.87 -30.38 21.13
CA ALA A 19 -11.84 -29.33 21.33
C ALA A 19 -12.67 -29.11 20.07
N TYR A 20 -13.93 -28.74 20.25
CA TYR A 20 -14.77 -28.25 19.16
C TYR A 20 -14.13 -27.02 18.49
N LEU A 21 -14.02 -27.03 17.17
CA LEU A 21 -13.50 -25.90 16.39
C LEU A 21 -14.62 -25.19 15.63
N ALA A 22 -15.35 -25.92 14.79
CA ALA A 22 -16.40 -25.38 13.92
C ALA A 22 -17.36 -26.48 13.43
N GLU A 23 -18.53 -26.09 12.93
CA GLU A 23 -19.42 -27.02 12.22
C GLU A 23 -20.14 -26.37 11.03
N GLY A 24 -20.35 -27.18 9.99
CA GLY A 24 -21.15 -26.86 8.82
C GLY A 24 -22.49 -27.61 8.79
N GLY A 25 -23.13 -27.64 7.62
CA GLY A 25 -24.36 -28.42 7.42
C GLY A 25 -24.14 -29.93 7.57
N ALA A 26 -23.02 -30.45 7.05
CA ALA A 26 -22.76 -31.88 6.92
C ALA A 26 -21.60 -32.42 7.78
N ASN A 27 -20.79 -31.54 8.40
CA ASN A 27 -19.58 -31.95 9.11
C ASN A 27 -19.33 -31.11 10.37
N ILE A 28 -18.68 -31.72 11.37
CA ILE A 28 -18.12 -31.07 12.57
C ILE A 28 -16.61 -31.22 12.53
N ILE A 29 -15.90 -30.16 12.91
CA ILE A 29 -14.44 -30.12 12.98
C ILE A 29 -14.00 -30.07 14.45
N TYR A 30 -13.13 -31.00 14.83
CA TYR A 30 -12.48 -31.04 16.13
C TYR A 30 -10.99 -30.80 16.00
N ARG A 31 -10.45 -29.98 16.88
CA ARG A 31 -9.04 -29.61 16.89
C ARG A 31 -8.31 -30.34 17.99
N TYR A 32 -7.07 -30.76 17.71
CA TYR A 32 -6.17 -31.25 18.75
C TYR A 32 -5.62 -30.10 19.60
N THR A 33 -5.69 -30.25 20.92
CA THR A 33 -5.23 -29.31 21.95
C THR A 33 -4.34 -29.97 23.00
N GLY A 34 -4.00 -31.25 22.82
CA GLY A 34 -3.11 -31.99 23.73
C GLY A 34 -1.62 -31.64 23.59
N PRO A 35 -0.75 -32.38 24.29
CA PRO A 35 0.70 -32.22 24.23
C PRO A 35 1.23 -32.29 22.78
N PRO A 36 2.28 -31.52 22.44
CA PRO A 36 2.83 -31.42 21.08
C PRO A 36 3.64 -32.67 20.70
N GLU A 37 2.94 -33.79 20.53
CA GLU A 37 3.51 -35.12 20.34
C GLU A 37 3.02 -35.76 19.03
N TRP A 38 3.88 -36.58 18.44
CA TRP A 38 3.51 -37.41 17.31
C TRP A 38 2.49 -38.47 17.76
N PRO A 39 1.45 -38.81 16.96
CA PRO A 39 1.21 -38.41 15.57
C PRO A 39 0.28 -37.19 15.39
N PHE A 40 -0.17 -36.56 16.48
CA PHE A 40 -1.17 -35.48 16.42
C PHE A 40 -0.59 -34.10 16.14
N VAL A 41 0.72 -33.93 16.40
CA VAL A 41 1.51 -32.75 16.03
C VAL A 41 2.72 -33.19 15.21
N ASN A 42 3.03 -32.45 14.15
CA ASN A 42 4.16 -32.71 13.27
C ASN A 42 5.48 -32.29 13.95
N THR A 43 5.92 -33.07 14.94
CA THR A 43 7.15 -32.85 15.71
C THR A 43 8.43 -33.01 14.87
N LEU A 44 8.33 -33.67 13.72
CA LEU A 44 9.43 -33.86 12.77
C LEU A 44 9.45 -32.79 11.66
N GLY A 45 8.49 -31.86 11.66
CA GLY A 45 8.30 -30.86 10.61
C GLY A 45 7.97 -29.47 11.16
N ASN A 46 6.95 -28.83 10.62
CA ASN A 46 6.60 -27.43 10.91
C ASN A 46 5.79 -27.23 12.21
N GLY A 47 5.65 -28.25 13.07
CA GLY A 47 4.88 -28.18 14.31
C GLY A 47 3.36 -28.06 14.12
N GLN A 48 2.86 -28.31 12.90
CA GLN A 48 1.42 -28.25 12.61
C GLN A 48 0.68 -29.39 13.31
N SER A 49 -0.44 -29.07 13.95
CA SER A 49 -1.36 -30.06 14.56
C SER A 49 -2.37 -30.57 13.53
N ILE A 50 -3.12 -31.61 13.88
CA ILE A 50 -4.25 -32.09 13.06
C ILE A 50 -5.59 -31.58 13.59
N VAL A 51 -6.60 -31.61 12.70
CA VAL A 51 -8.01 -31.54 13.04
C VAL A 51 -8.74 -32.76 12.48
N LEU A 52 -9.80 -33.20 13.15
CA LEU A 52 -10.70 -34.26 12.70
C LEU A 52 -11.93 -33.64 12.06
N ARG A 53 -12.30 -34.14 10.89
CA ARG A 53 -13.56 -33.88 10.21
C ARG A 53 -14.47 -35.08 10.40
N VAL A 54 -15.55 -34.87 11.14
CA VAL A 54 -16.53 -35.89 11.53
C VAL A 54 -17.86 -35.59 10.84
N LYS A 55 -18.48 -36.61 10.26
CA LYS A 55 -19.73 -36.49 9.52
C LYS A 55 -20.91 -36.26 10.46
N LYS A 56 -21.92 -35.51 9.99
CA LYS A 56 -23.23 -35.35 10.67
C LYS A 56 -24.29 -36.25 10.03
N GLU A 57 -25.31 -36.59 10.81
CA GLU A 57 -26.52 -37.21 10.29
C GLU A 57 -27.19 -36.27 9.28
N VAL A 58 -27.55 -36.81 8.12
CA VAL A 58 -28.24 -36.06 7.06
C VAL A 58 -29.69 -36.58 7.00
N PRO A 59 -30.72 -35.73 7.09
CA PRO A 59 -32.11 -36.16 6.95
C PRO A 59 -32.40 -36.72 5.55
N GLU A 60 -33.22 -37.77 5.45
CA GLU A 60 -33.52 -38.53 4.22
C GLU A 60 -34.53 -37.86 3.25
N PRO A 61 -34.15 -36.73 2.62
CA PRO A 61 -34.25 -36.68 1.15
C PRO A 61 -32.89 -36.47 0.48
N ASP A 62 -31.87 -36.03 1.23
CA ASP A 62 -30.53 -35.70 0.70
C ASP A 62 -29.58 -36.93 0.69
N ALA A 63 -30.11 -38.13 0.92
CA ALA A 63 -29.35 -39.38 1.03
C ALA A 63 -28.81 -39.92 -0.32
N HIS A 64 -28.98 -39.15 -1.40
CA HIS A 64 -28.34 -39.45 -2.68
C HIS A 64 -26.81 -39.39 -2.56
N VAL A 65 -26.12 -40.20 -3.36
CA VAL A 65 -24.68 -40.52 -3.25
C VAL A 65 -23.82 -39.26 -3.42
N VAL A 66 -23.64 -38.51 -2.34
CA VAL A 66 -22.66 -37.42 -2.28
C VAL A 66 -21.28 -38.06 -2.32
N PRO A 67 -20.44 -37.75 -3.31
CA PRO A 67 -19.09 -38.28 -3.36
C PRO A 67 -18.33 -37.95 -2.09
N TYR A 68 -17.51 -38.89 -1.60
CA TYR A 68 -16.70 -38.61 -0.43
C TYR A 68 -15.72 -37.46 -0.71
N PRO A 69 -15.51 -36.53 0.24
CA PRO A 69 -14.68 -35.34 0.02
C PRO A 69 -13.26 -35.64 -0.48
N ASP A 70 -12.62 -36.70 0.00
CA ASP A 70 -11.31 -37.17 -0.43
C ASP A 70 -11.34 -37.66 -1.89
N GLU A 71 -12.31 -38.51 -2.23
CA GLU A 71 -12.47 -39.01 -3.60
C GLU A 71 -12.78 -37.87 -4.58
N TYR A 72 -13.65 -36.94 -4.19
CA TYR A 72 -14.00 -35.80 -5.02
C TYR A 72 -12.82 -34.83 -5.21
N LEU A 73 -12.01 -34.59 -4.17
CA LEU A 73 -10.81 -33.78 -4.27
C LEU A 73 -9.79 -34.40 -5.23
N GLU A 74 -9.50 -35.69 -5.05
CA GLU A 74 -8.51 -36.42 -5.85
C GLU A 74 -8.95 -36.58 -7.30
N ASN A 75 -10.23 -36.89 -7.52
CA ASN A 75 -10.70 -37.30 -8.83
C ASN A 75 -11.32 -36.18 -9.66
N VAL A 76 -11.73 -35.07 -9.04
CA VAL A 76 -12.42 -33.98 -9.74
C VAL A 76 -11.62 -32.69 -9.59
N ILE A 77 -11.41 -32.23 -8.37
CA ILE A 77 -10.85 -30.89 -8.13
C ILE A 77 -9.35 -30.81 -8.43
N ALA A 78 -8.59 -31.88 -8.22
CA ALA A 78 -7.17 -31.98 -8.58
C ALA A 78 -6.89 -31.86 -10.08
N HIS A 79 -7.90 -32.05 -10.93
CA HIS A 79 -7.79 -31.83 -12.38
C HIS A 79 -8.04 -30.36 -12.77
N LEU A 80 -8.65 -29.57 -11.89
CA LEU A 80 -8.93 -28.15 -12.11
C LEU A 80 -7.92 -27.22 -11.45
N LEU A 81 -7.43 -27.62 -10.28
CA LEU A 81 -6.57 -26.80 -9.42
C LEU A 81 -5.24 -27.51 -9.13
N PRO A 82 -4.13 -26.78 -8.94
CA PRO A 82 -2.86 -27.36 -8.54
C PRO A 82 -3.00 -28.21 -7.26
N THR A 83 -2.54 -29.45 -7.28
CA THR A 83 -2.63 -30.37 -6.12
C THR A 83 -1.93 -29.84 -4.87
N SER A 84 -0.88 -29.02 -5.03
CA SER A 84 -0.19 -28.33 -3.92
C SER A 84 -1.07 -27.31 -3.18
N SER A 85 -2.14 -26.85 -3.82
CA SER A 85 -3.13 -25.93 -3.22
C SER A 85 -4.29 -26.67 -2.56
N LEU A 86 -4.38 -28.00 -2.67
CA LEU A 86 -5.50 -28.76 -2.14
C LEU A 86 -5.22 -29.25 -0.72
N PRO A 87 -6.25 -29.32 0.14
CA PRO A 87 -6.10 -29.78 1.50
C PRO A 87 -5.87 -31.29 1.49
N VAL A 88 -4.92 -31.74 2.32
CA VAL A 88 -4.64 -33.17 2.47
C VAL A 88 -5.64 -33.77 3.45
N LEU A 89 -6.46 -34.70 2.96
CA LEU A 89 -7.37 -35.50 3.78
C LEU A 89 -6.78 -36.90 3.99
N ARG A 90 -6.73 -37.32 5.25
CA ARG A 90 -6.35 -38.67 5.66
C ARG A 90 -7.58 -39.39 6.18
N LYS A 91 -8.08 -40.37 5.44
CA LYS A 91 -9.21 -41.20 5.85
C LYS A 91 -8.78 -42.10 7.02
N ILE A 92 -9.61 -42.18 8.06
CA ILE A 92 -9.38 -43.00 9.26
C ILE A 92 -10.59 -43.92 9.45
N PRO A 93 -10.41 -45.26 9.40
CA PRO A 93 -11.47 -46.20 9.74
C PRO A 93 -11.95 -46.00 11.18
N VAL A 94 -13.26 -46.07 11.41
CA VAL A 94 -13.84 -45.99 12.77
C VAL A 94 -13.98 -47.39 13.36
N ASP A 95 -13.02 -47.76 14.20
CA ASP A 95 -13.08 -48.94 15.06
C ASP A 95 -13.85 -48.66 16.38
N ASP A 96 -13.98 -49.67 17.25
CA ASP A 96 -14.72 -49.53 18.51
C ASP A 96 -14.07 -48.54 19.49
N GLN A 97 -12.74 -48.43 19.47
CA GLN A 97 -11.99 -47.50 20.33
C GLN A 97 -12.25 -46.05 19.90
N LEU A 98 -12.10 -45.76 18.60
CA LEU A 98 -12.38 -44.45 18.02
C LEU A 98 -13.87 -44.10 18.14
N ARG A 99 -14.77 -45.07 18.00
CA ARG A 99 -16.22 -44.85 18.21
C ARG A 99 -16.53 -44.41 19.64
N THR A 100 -15.93 -45.06 20.64
CA THR A 100 -16.09 -44.70 22.06
C THR A 100 -15.52 -43.29 22.33
N PHE A 101 -14.36 -42.98 21.74
CA PHE A 101 -13.80 -41.64 21.78
C PHE A 101 -14.74 -40.59 21.17
N LEU A 102 -15.29 -40.84 19.98
CA LEU A 102 -16.20 -39.92 19.29
C LEU A 102 -17.47 -39.66 20.11
N GLN A 103 -18.07 -40.71 20.71
CA GLN A 103 -19.22 -40.57 21.62
C GLN A 103 -18.91 -39.63 22.79
N THR A 104 -17.74 -39.78 23.40
CA THR A 104 -17.30 -38.94 24.51
C THR A 104 -17.09 -37.50 24.05
N LEU A 105 -16.45 -37.31 22.89
CA LEU A 105 -16.18 -36.00 22.31
C LEU A 105 -17.46 -35.25 21.91
N VAL A 106 -18.47 -35.96 21.39
CA VAL A 106 -19.81 -35.41 21.14
C VAL A 106 -20.41 -34.90 22.44
N HIS A 107 -20.44 -35.74 23.47
CA HIS A 107 -21.02 -35.37 24.77
C HIS A 107 -20.35 -34.13 25.38
N GLN A 108 -19.02 -34.05 25.32
CA GLN A 108 -18.24 -32.91 25.81
C GLN A 108 -18.48 -31.64 25.00
N SER A 109 -18.66 -31.77 23.68
CA SER A 109 -18.82 -30.61 22.79
C SER A 109 -20.25 -30.08 22.68
N GLU A 110 -21.27 -30.85 23.07
CA GLU A 110 -22.68 -30.42 22.99
C GLU A 110 -22.96 -29.09 23.70
N GLN A 111 -22.26 -28.80 24.80
CA GLN A 111 -22.49 -27.54 25.52
C GLN A 111 -21.91 -26.32 24.79
N VAL A 112 -20.88 -26.50 23.96
CA VAL A 112 -20.20 -25.43 23.23
C VAL A 112 -20.69 -25.25 21.79
N ARG A 113 -21.47 -26.21 21.26
CA ARG A 113 -22.10 -26.11 19.94
C ARG A 113 -23.16 -24.99 19.89
N PRO A 114 -23.22 -24.18 18.82
CA PRO A 114 -24.26 -23.17 18.65
C PRO A 114 -25.67 -23.76 18.75
N SER A 115 -26.56 -23.12 19.51
CA SER A 115 -27.93 -23.61 19.77
C SER A 115 -28.72 -23.87 18.47
N SER A 116 -28.57 -23.01 17.47
CA SER A 116 -29.21 -23.15 16.14
C SER A 116 -28.71 -24.34 15.30
N ARG A 117 -27.55 -24.90 15.64
CA ARG A 117 -26.98 -26.08 14.97
C ARG A 117 -27.30 -27.38 15.68
N ARG A 118 -27.39 -27.34 17.02
CA ARG A 118 -27.79 -28.49 17.86
C ARG A 118 -29.17 -29.02 17.50
N THR A 119 -30.11 -28.14 17.16
CA THR A 119 -31.48 -28.51 16.80
C THR A 119 -31.63 -29.08 15.39
N LYS A 120 -30.58 -29.04 14.54
CA LYS A 120 -30.67 -29.40 13.11
C LYS A 120 -30.11 -30.78 12.77
N SER A 121 -29.00 -31.19 13.38
CA SER A 121 -28.40 -32.51 13.15
C SER A 121 -27.32 -32.87 14.17
N ASN A 122 -27.22 -34.16 14.48
CA ASN A 122 -26.20 -34.76 15.35
C ASN A 122 -25.03 -35.31 14.54
N ILE A 123 -23.99 -35.80 15.22
CA ILE A 123 -22.88 -36.52 14.60
C ILE A 123 -23.35 -37.92 14.18
N ASP A 124 -22.96 -38.33 12.98
CA ASP A 124 -23.19 -39.68 12.46
C ASP A 124 -22.16 -40.64 13.06
N LEU A 125 -22.49 -41.24 14.20
CA LEU A 125 -21.65 -42.24 14.87
C LEU A 125 -21.63 -43.59 14.13
N SER A 126 -22.47 -43.77 13.11
CA SER A 126 -22.49 -44.96 12.26
C SER A 126 -21.53 -44.85 11.06
N ALA A 127 -20.95 -43.66 10.83
CA ALA A 127 -20.00 -43.44 9.75
C ALA A 127 -18.80 -44.39 9.85
N PRO A 128 -18.47 -45.15 8.78
CA PRO A 128 -17.40 -46.16 8.81
C PRO A 128 -15.99 -45.54 8.87
N PHE A 129 -15.87 -44.23 8.66
CA PHE A 129 -14.61 -43.51 8.71
C PHE A 129 -14.83 -42.02 9.02
N ILE A 130 -13.77 -41.36 9.46
CA ILE A 130 -13.63 -39.91 9.56
C ILE A 130 -12.40 -39.47 8.76
N TRP A 131 -12.11 -38.16 8.73
CA TRP A 131 -10.87 -37.66 8.14
C TRP A 131 -10.04 -36.87 9.15
N ALA A 132 -8.72 -37.06 9.14
CA ALA A 132 -7.77 -36.10 9.67
C ALA A 132 -7.27 -35.18 8.57
N MET A 133 -7.05 -33.92 8.90
CA MET A 133 -6.42 -32.94 8.03
C MET A 133 -5.47 -32.06 8.86
N PRO A 134 -4.49 -31.40 8.25
CA PRO A 134 -3.67 -30.42 8.95
C PRO A 134 -4.54 -29.27 9.49
N ASP A 135 -4.23 -28.76 10.67
CA ASP A 135 -4.89 -27.58 11.22
C ASP A 135 -4.35 -26.33 10.53
N LEU A 136 -5.06 -25.89 9.49
CA LEU A 136 -4.70 -24.72 8.69
C LEU A 136 -5.15 -23.41 9.32
N SER A 137 -5.98 -23.45 10.36
CA SER A 137 -6.51 -22.25 11.01
C SER A 137 -5.58 -21.70 12.11
N ARG A 138 -4.41 -22.33 12.27
CA ARG A 138 -3.32 -21.88 13.12
C ARG A 138 -2.05 -21.82 12.31
N SER A 139 -1.19 -20.90 12.69
CA SER A 139 0.18 -20.85 12.22
C SER A 139 1.11 -21.16 13.38
N SER A 140 2.15 -21.96 13.11
CA SER A 140 3.22 -22.24 14.06
C SER A 140 4.21 -21.08 14.17
N VAL A 141 4.08 -20.03 13.34
CA VAL A 141 4.92 -18.83 13.38
C VAL A 141 4.37 -17.83 14.41
N PRO A 142 5.13 -17.45 15.45
CA PRO A 142 4.68 -16.50 16.46
C PRO A 142 4.26 -15.15 15.86
N GLY A 143 3.11 -14.64 16.31
CA GLY A 143 2.56 -13.34 15.89
C GLY A 143 1.94 -13.30 14.48
N SER A 144 1.85 -14.45 13.81
CA SER A 144 1.11 -14.58 12.54
C SER A 144 -0.36 -14.91 12.78
N PHE A 145 -1.20 -14.60 11.79
CA PHE A 145 -2.62 -14.93 11.81
C PHE A 145 -3.05 -15.52 10.46
N VAL A 146 -4.07 -16.36 10.47
CA VAL A 146 -4.62 -16.97 9.26
C VAL A 146 -5.86 -16.20 8.84
N VAL A 147 -6.01 -15.99 7.54
CA VAL A 147 -7.19 -15.34 6.95
C VAL A 147 -7.89 -16.33 6.02
N GLU A 148 -9.21 -16.42 6.15
CA GLU A 148 -10.09 -17.07 5.18
C GLU A 148 -10.79 -16.00 4.34
N ILE A 149 -10.74 -16.13 3.01
CA ILE A 149 -11.44 -15.24 2.07
C ILE A 149 -12.36 -16.06 1.16
N LYS A 150 -13.64 -15.70 1.11
CA LYS A 150 -14.59 -16.19 0.11
C LYS A 150 -14.60 -15.28 -1.10
N LEU A 151 -14.36 -15.85 -2.28
CA LEU A 151 -14.34 -15.10 -3.54
C LEU A 151 -15.76 -14.92 -4.11
N VAL A 152 -16.61 -14.13 -3.45
CA VAL A 152 -17.93 -13.81 -4.00
C VAL A 152 -17.88 -12.45 -4.69
N LYS A 153 -18.12 -12.41 -6.01
CA LYS A 153 -18.29 -11.20 -6.87
C LYS A 153 -17.45 -9.97 -6.45
N LEU A 154 -16.24 -9.86 -7.02
CA LEU A 154 -15.36 -8.68 -6.95
C LEU A 154 -15.99 -7.45 -7.63
N LEU A 155 -16.97 -6.78 -7.00
CA LEU A 155 -17.40 -5.43 -7.36
C LEU A 155 -17.79 -4.66 -6.10
N THR A 156 -16.98 -3.63 -5.81
CA THR A 156 -17.25 -2.49 -4.91
C THR A 156 -17.65 -2.84 -3.48
N TRP A 157 -16.70 -2.79 -2.54
CA TRP A 157 -16.82 -2.12 -1.23
C TRP A 157 -15.60 -2.47 -0.37
N LEU A 158 -14.71 -1.51 -0.14
CA LEU A 158 -13.86 -1.46 1.07
C LEU A 158 -13.58 0.03 1.37
N GLY A 159 -14.27 0.55 2.37
CA GLY A 159 -14.01 1.84 3.01
C GLY A 159 -13.46 1.64 4.42
N GLU A 160 -12.66 2.63 4.83
CA GLU A 160 -12.12 2.93 6.17
C GLU A 160 -10.79 2.30 6.65
N GLU A 161 -10.07 3.16 7.38
CA GLU A 161 -8.62 3.29 7.62
C GLU A 161 -7.84 2.10 8.25
N PRO A 162 -8.40 1.18 9.07
CA PRO A 162 -7.62 0.05 9.61
C PRO A 162 -7.33 -1.04 8.57
N VAL A 163 -8.04 -1.02 7.45
CA VAL A 163 -8.06 -2.08 6.42
C VAL A 163 -6.85 -2.00 5.50
N LEU A 164 -6.16 -0.86 5.38
CA LEU A 164 -5.13 -0.65 4.36
C LEU A 164 -3.83 -1.45 4.59
N THR A 165 -3.36 -1.61 5.83
CA THR A 165 -2.15 -2.40 6.12
C THR A 165 -2.41 -3.90 5.94
N LEU A 166 -3.54 -4.39 6.43
CA LEU A 166 -3.99 -5.77 6.23
C LEU A 166 -4.25 -6.04 4.74
N THR A 167 -4.91 -5.12 4.03
CA THR A 167 -5.19 -5.23 2.59
C THR A 167 -3.91 -5.25 1.76
N ARG A 168 -2.90 -4.44 2.11
CA ARG A 168 -1.59 -4.48 1.43
C ARG A 168 -0.89 -5.82 1.65
N ARG A 169 -0.93 -6.37 2.87
CA ARG A 169 -0.36 -7.70 3.17
C ARG A 169 -1.08 -8.81 2.41
N ILE A 170 -2.41 -8.84 2.48
CA ILE A 170 -3.26 -9.75 1.72
C ILE A 170 -3.00 -9.63 0.21
N SER A 171 -2.89 -8.40 -0.30
CA SER A 171 -2.60 -8.13 -1.71
C SER A 171 -1.22 -8.63 -2.12
N SER A 172 -0.19 -8.44 -1.29
CA SER A 172 1.16 -8.94 -1.57
C SER A 172 1.22 -10.48 -1.63
N ILE A 173 0.44 -11.17 -0.78
CA ILE A 173 0.29 -12.63 -0.82
C ILE A 173 -0.35 -13.04 -2.13
N PHE A 174 -1.45 -12.41 -2.53
CA PHE A 174 -2.11 -12.74 -3.79
C PHE A 174 -1.22 -12.50 -5.01
N MET A 175 -0.34 -11.49 -4.98
CA MET A 175 0.54 -11.15 -6.10
C MET A 175 1.74 -12.09 -6.26
N GLN A 176 1.97 -13.04 -5.36
CA GLN A 176 3.04 -14.03 -5.54
C GLN A 176 2.77 -14.92 -6.76
N PRO A 177 3.79 -15.29 -7.56
CA PRO A 177 3.59 -16.03 -8.81
C PRO A 177 2.78 -17.34 -8.65
N ALA A 178 3.02 -18.10 -7.58
CA ALA A 178 2.26 -19.33 -7.30
C ALA A 178 0.78 -19.05 -7.02
N ASN A 179 0.48 -17.94 -6.36
CA ASN A 179 -0.86 -17.53 -5.96
C ASN A 179 -1.63 -16.92 -7.13
N GLN A 180 -0.96 -16.14 -7.98
CA GLN A 180 -1.49 -15.70 -9.26
C GLN A 180 -1.79 -16.89 -10.20
N ALA A 181 -0.93 -17.91 -10.21
CA ALA A 181 -1.19 -19.13 -10.99
C ALA A 181 -2.44 -19.86 -10.49
N LEU A 182 -2.59 -20.03 -9.16
CA LEU A 182 -3.80 -20.62 -8.57
C LEU A 182 -5.07 -19.80 -8.90
N LEU A 183 -5.03 -18.48 -8.70
CA LEU A 183 -6.15 -17.60 -9.02
C LEU A 183 -6.52 -17.67 -10.51
N THR A 184 -5.51 -17.78 -11.39
CA THR A 184 -5.73 -17.97 -12.83
C THR A 184 -6.41 -19.30 -13.11
N SER A 185 -5.97 -20.41 -12.49
CA SER A 185 -6.61 -21.72 -12.62
C SER A 185 -8.06 -21.70 -12.12
N ILE A 186 -8.35 -21.01 -11.02
CA ILE A 186 -9.71 -20.82 -10.50
C ILE A 186 -10.59 -20.10 -11.53
N VAL A 187 -10.12 -18.97 -12.08
CA VAL A 187 -10.87 -18.19 -13.08
C VAL A 187 -11.09 -19.02 -14.36
N GLN A 188 -10.08 -19.75 -14.82
CA GLN A 188 -10.19 -20.62 -15.99
C GLN A 188 -11.21 -21.74 -15.75
N ALA A 189 -11.16 -22.41 -14.59
CA ALA A 189 -12.14 -23.44 -14.23
C ALA A 189 -13.57 -22.88 -14.19
N GLN A 190 -13.77 -21.69 -13.60
CA GLN A 190 -15.07 -21.03 -13.56
C GLN A 190 -15.62 -20.73 -14.97
N GLN A 191 -14.77 -20.27 -15.88
CA GLN A 191 -15.15 -19.93 -17.27
C GLN A 191 -15.42 -21.17 -18.12
N ILE A 192 -14.57 -22.19 -18.02
CA ILE A 192 -14.67 -23.41 -18.83
C ILE A 192 -15.89 -24.23 -18.43
N LEU A 193 -16.22 -24.27 -17.14
CA LEU A 193 -17.32 -25.06 -16.60
C LEU A 193 -18.68 -24.34 -16.62
N ASP A 194 -18.71 -23.04 -16.95
CA ASP A 194 -19.94 -22.25 -17.03
C ASP A 194 -20.01 -21.40 -18.31
N PRO A 195 -20.05 -22.04 -19.50
CA PRO A 195 -19.97 -21.33 -20.78
C PRO A 195 -21.21 -20.51 -21.14
N MET A 196 -22.34 -20.74 -20.47
CA MET A 196 -23.64 -20.12 -20.80
C MET A 196 -24.31 -19.41 -19.63
N ASP A 197 -23.72 -19.44 -18.43
CA ASP A 197 -24.33 -19.01 -17.17
C ASP A 197 -25.67 -19.70 -16.82
N ILE A 198 -26.20 -19.43 -15.62
CA ILE A 198 -27.45 -20.04 -15.15
C ILE A 198 -28.66 -19.59 -15.98
N GLU A 199 -28.63 -18.40 -16.56
CA GLU A 199 -29.71 -17.84 -17.37
C GLU A 199 -29.73 -18.52 -18.75
N GLY A 200 -28.56 -18.80 -19.33
CA GLY A 200 -28.44 -19.60 -20.54
C GLY A 200 -28.88 -21.05 -20.33
N ILE A 201 -28.52 -21.66 -19.20
CA ILE A 201 -29.01 -23.01 -18.84
C ILE A 201 -30.52 -23.02 -18.65
N ALA A 202 -31.09 -22.01 -17.98
CA ALA A 202 -32.54 -21.90 -17.80
C ALA A 202 -33.29 -21.76 -19.16
N LYS A 203 -32.72 -21.03 -20.12
CA LYS A 203 -33.27 -20.94 -21.49
C LYS A 203 -33.20 -22.28 -22.22
N ALA A 204 -32.06 -22.97 -22.16
CA ALA A 204 -31.90 -24.31 -22.74
C ALA A 204 -32.85 -25.33 -22.09
N TRP A 205 -33.03 -25.25 -20.76
CA TRP A 205 -33.98 -26.06 -20.02
C TRP A 205 -35.41 -25.84 -20.49
N ALA A 206 -35.86 -24.58 -20.60
CA ALA A 206 -37.20 -24.27 -21.10
C ALA A 206 -37.45 -24.79 -22.53
N GLN A 207 -36.43 -24.75 -23.39
CA GLN A 207 -36.51 -25.28 -24.75
C GLN A 207 -36.60 -26.82 -24.79
N VAL A 208 -35.85 -27.52 -23.94
CA VAL A 208 -35.77 -28.99 -23.94
C VAL A 208 -36.88 -29.65 -23.11
N MET A 209 -37.12 -29.13 -21.91
CA MET A 209 -38.01 -29.72 -20.90
C MET A 209 -39.43 -29.13 -20.93
N GLN A 210 -39.66 -28.06 -21.71
CA GLN A 210 -40.97 -27.42 -21.88
C GLN A 210 -41.60 -26.88 -20.57
N CYS A 211 -40.77 -26.57 -19.57
CA CYS A 211 -41.14 -25.89 -18.33
C CYS A 211 -40.01 -24.97 -17.86
N ASN A 212 -40.25 -24.06 -16.92
CA ASN A 212 -39.16 -23.26 -16.37
C ASN A 212 -38.28 -24.11 -15.44
N LEU A 213 -36.99 -23.79 -15.36
CA LEU A 213 -36.07 -24.45 -14.43
C LEU A 213 -36.51 -24.28 -12.96
N CYS A 214 -37.20 -23.18 -12.64
CA CYS A 214 -37.75 -22.94 -11.30
C CYS A 214 -38.93 -23.86 -10.94
N ASP A 215 -39.54 -24.49 -11.95
CA ASP A 215 -40.66 -25.41 -11.79
C ASP A 215 -40.19 -26.88 -11.79
N ALA A 216 -38.87 -27.12 -11.86
CA ALA A 216 -38.29 -28.45 -11.84
C ALA A 216 -38.44 -29.11 -10.46
N ASN A 217 -38.70 -30.41 -10.44
CA ASN A 217 -38.76 -31.23 -9.23
C ASN A 217 -37.60 -32.24 -9.20
N ASP A 218 -37.45 -32.95 -8.07
CA ASP A 218 -36.36 -33.91 -7.84
C ASP A 218 -36.36 -35.08 -8.87
N ASP A 219 -37.52 -35.42 -9.43
CA ASP A 219 -37.62 -36.45 -10.49
C ASP A 219 -37.03 -35.97 -11.83
N MET A 220 -37.07 -34.65 -12.09
CA MET A 220 -36.59 -34.04 -13.33
C MET A 220 -35.07 -33.80 -13.34
N ILE A 221 -34.43 -33.67 -12.18
CA ILE A 221 -32.98 -33.51 -12.06
C ILE A 221 -32.41 -34.65 -11.22
N GLN A 222 -32.09 -35.74 -11.91
CA GLN A 222 -31.48 -36.91 -11.26
C GLN A 222 -30.12 -36.55 -10.64
N PRO A 223 -29.78 -37.12 -9.46
CA PRO A 223 -28.51 -36.89 -8.78
C PRO A 223 -27.29 -37.05 -9.69
N ILE A 224 -26.28 -36.21 -9.46
CA ILE A 224 -25.04 -36.21 -10.24
C ILE A 224 -24.05 -37.18 -9.63
N THR A 225 -23.53 -38.11 -10.42
CA THR A 225 -22.54 -39.09 -9.97
C THR A 225 -21.12 -38.54 -9.99
N LEU A 226 -20.21 -39.14 -9.20
CA LEU A 226 -18.77 -38.81 -9.26
C LEU A 226 -18.19 -39.00 -10.67
N GLN A 227 -18.69 -39.98 -11.43
CA GLN A 227 -18.25 -40.25 -12.79
C GLN A 227 -18.62 -39.11 -13.75
N GLU A 228 -19.83 -38.55 -13.62
CA GLU A 228 -20.25 -37.40 -14.42
C GLU A 228 -19.42 -36.15 -14.10
N TYR A 229 -19.05 -35.93 -12.82
CA TYR A 229 -18.13 -34.86 -12.46
C TYR A 229 -16.72 -35.05 -13.06
N LYS A 230 -16.20 -36.29 -13.08
CA LYS A 230 -14.92 -36.62 -13.73
C LYS A 230 -14.97 -36.28 -15.22
N GLU A 231 -16.02 -36.72 -15.90
CA GLU A 231 -16.23 -36.46 -17.32
C GLU A 231 -16.33 -34.97 -17.62
N ALA A 232 -17.03 -34.19 -16.79
CA ALA A 232 -17.18 -32.76 -16.98
C ALA A 232 -15.86 -31.97 -16.87
N VAL A 233 -14.89 -32.46 -16.10
CA VAL A 233 -13.55 -31.83 -16.02
C VAL A 233 -12.66 -32.24 -17.18
N LEU A 234 -12.70 -33.52 -17.58
CA LEU A 234 -11.88 -34.04 -18.67
C LEU A 234 -12.37 -33.54 -20.04
N GLU A 235 -13.68 -33.44 -20.21
CA GLU A 235 -14.34 -32.98 -21.44
C GLU A 235 -15.43 -31.94 -21.11
N PRO A 236 -15.04 -30.67 -20.84
CA PRO A 236 -15.98 -29.62 -20.52
C PRO A 236 -16.98 -29.36 -21.67
N PRO A 237 -18.28 -29.22 -21.39
CA PRO A 237 -19.27 -28.97 -22.41
C PRO A 237 -19.10 -27.56 -23.01
N ALA A 238 -19.30 -27.43 -24.32
CA ALA A 238 -19.38 -26.13 -24.99
C ALA A 238 -20.78 -25.52 -24.88
N ALA A 239 -20.89 -24.21 -25.16
CA ALA A 239 -22.19 -23.54 -25.30
C ALA A 239 -23.02 -24.20 -26.41
N LEU A 240 -24.32 -24.36 -26.18
CA LEU A 240 -25.22 -25.07 -27.09
C LEU A 240 -25.86 -24.13 -28.11
N ASN A 241 -25.82 -24.55 -29.38
CA ASN A 241 -26.60 -23.94 -30.46
C ASN A 241 -27.97 -24.63 -30.62
N GLU A 242 -28.04 -25.95 -30.40
CA GLU A 242 -29.27 -26.75 -30.41
C GLU A 242 -29.28 -27.69 -29.19
N PRO A 243 -29.99 -27.35 -28.10
CA PRO A 243 -29.93 -28.12 -26.87
C PRO A 243 -30.79 -29.39 -26.94
N ASN A 244 -30.27 -30.48 -26.37
CA ASN A 244 -31.00 -31.73 -26.13
C ASN A 244 -30.80 -32.18 -24.68
N VAL A 245 -31.56 -33.19 -24.22
CA VAL A 245 -31.54 -33.66 -22.83
C VAL A 245 -30.14 -34.05 -22.35
N GLN A 246 -29.35 -34.74 -23.17
CA GLN A 246 -28.02 -35.19 -22.80
C GLN A 246 -27.03 -34.03 -22.69
N ALA A 247 -27.07 -33.11 -23.65
CA ALA A 247 -26.23 -31.91 -23.66
C ALA A 247 -26.57 -30.96 -22.50
N LEU A 248 -27.87 -30.82 -22.19
CA LEU A 248 -28.36 -30.06 -21.05
C LEU A 248 -27.88 -30.66 -19.72
N ARG A 249 -27.91 -31.99 -19.57
CA ARG A 249 -27.38 -32.67 -18.37
C ARG A 249 -25.89 -32.39 -18.17
N LYS A 250 -25.08 -32.48 -19.24
CA LYS A 250 -23.64 -32.15 -19.17
C LYS A 250 -23.39 -30.71 -18.72
N LEU A 251 -24.17 -29.75 -19.23
CA LEU A 251 -24.09 -28.35 -18.80
C LEU A 251 -24.49 -28.16 -17.34
N ILE A 252 -25.54 -28.84 -16.86
CA ILE A 252 -25.93 -28.78 -15.45
C ILE A 252 -24.81 -29.32 -14.55
N VAL A 253 -24.20 -30.45 -14.91
CA VAL A 253 -23.07 -31.03 -14.17
C VAL A 253 -21.88 -30.08 -14.12
N ALA A 254 -21.48 -29.51 -15.26
CA ALA A 254 -20.39 -28.54 -15.32
C ALA A 254 -20.72 -27.28 -14.52
N HIS A 255 -21.96 -26.78 -14.59
CA HIS A 255 -22.39 -25.61 -13.83
C HIS A 255 -22.38 -25.84 -12.31
N MET A 256 -22.78 -27.03 -11.83
CA MET A 256 -22.68 -27.40 -10.41
C MET A 256 -21.21 -27.45 -9.94
N LEU A 257 -20.31 -27.94 -10.80
CA LEU A 257 -18.89 -27.88 -10.52
C LEU A 257 -18.36 -26.44 -10.52
N SER A 258 -18.80 -25.60 -11.46
CA SER A 258 -18.46 -24.18 -11.50
C SER A 258 -18.96 -23.45 -10.24
N ALA A 259 -20.17 -23.73 -9.77
CA ALA A 259 -20.71 -23.19 -8.53
C ALA A 259 -19.83 -23.57 -7.33
N THR A 260 -19.36 -24.82 -7.27
CA THR A 260 -18.40 -25.30 -6.27
C THR A 260 -17.09 -24.50 -6.27
N ILE A 261 -16.57 -24.15 -7.46
CA ILE A 261 -15.37 -23.32 -7.60
C ILE A 261 -15.65 -21.84 -7.30
N LYS A 262 -16.86 -21.33 -7.57
CA LYS A 262 -17.26 -19.94 -7.25
C LYS A 262 -17.41 -19.72 -5.74
N ASP A 263 -17.80 -20.77 -5.01
CA ASP A 263 -18.01 -20.72 -3.55
C ASP A 263 -16.79 -21.15 -2.73
N LEU A 264 -15.63 -21.36 -3.36
CA LEU A 264 -14.41 -21.76 -2.65
C LEU A 264 -13.90 -20.67 -1.69
N SER A 265 -13.26 -21.11 -0.61
CA SER A 265 -12.54 -20.28 0.35
C SER A 265 -11.03 -20.41 0.13
N LEU A 266 -10.32 -19.29 0.18
CA LEU A 266 -8.86 -19.25 0.19
C LEU A 266 -8.36 -19.05 1.62
N LEU A 267 -7.44 -19.92 2.06
CA LEU A 267 -6.74 -19.76 3.34
C LEU A 267 -5.27 -19.44 3.12
N PHE A 268 -4.78 -18.39 3.79
CA PHE A 268 -3.36 -18.02 3.79
C PHE A 268 -2.92 -17.47 5.15
N THR A 269 -1.63 -17.60 5.42
CA THR A 269 -1.00 -17.13 6.66
C THR A 269 -0.36 -15.76 6.46
N VAL A 270 -0.69 -14.80 7.32
CA VAL A 270 -0.06 -13.47 7.37
C VAL A 270 0.93 -13.42 8.52
N THR A 271 2.23 -13.29 8.22
CA THR A 271 3.30 -13.21 9.22
C THR A 271 3.62 -11.76 9.64
N PRO A 272 4.09 -11.54 10.89
CA PRO A 272 4.55 -10.24 11.35
C PRO A 272 5.97 -9.96 10.84
N ASP A 273 6.24 -8.72 10.43
CA ASP A 273 7.51 -8.30 9.81
C ASP A 273 8.72 -8.55 10.73
N LEU A 274 9.60 -9.47 10.36
CA LEU A 274 10.98 -9.48 10.87
C LEU A 274 11.95 -8.76 9.94
N HIS A 275 11.62 -8.52 8.67
CA HIS A 275 12.40 -7.73 7.71
C HIS A 275 11.47 -6.92 6.78
N PRO A 276 11.85 -5.70 6.37
CA PRO A 276 11.04 -4.89 5.46
C PRO A 276 10.84 -5.60 4.11
N PRO A 277 9.65 -5.50 3.49
CA PRO A 277 9.26 -6.36 2.39
C PRO A 277 10.09 -6.16 1.12
N SER A 278 10.47 -7.28 0.52
CA SER A 278 10.99 -7.35 -0.83
C SER A 278 9.88 -7.07 -1.86
N ARG A 279 10.17 -6.08 -2.72
CA ARG A 279 9.75 -5.94 -4.12
C ARG A 279 8.25 -6.12 -4.44
N PHE A 280 7.51 -5.02 -4.39
CA PHE A 280 6.42 -4.82 -5.34
C PHE A 280 7.00 -4.87 -6.76
N GLU A 281 6.37 -5.64 -7.65
CA GLU A 281 6.41 -5.33 -9.08
C GLU A 281 5.80 -3.94 -9.24
N ALA A 282 6.66 -2.95 -9.37
CA ALA A 282 6.25 -1.62 -9.77
C ALA A 282 5.53 -1.77 -11.12
N LYS A 283 4.20 -1.54 -11.13
CA LYS A 283 3.55 -1.09 -12.35
C LYS A 283 4.42 0.04 -12.88
N GLU A 284 4.94 -0.10 -14.09
CA GLU A 284 5.77 0.89 -14.73
C GLU A 284 5.13 2.27 -14.52
N SER A 285 5.68 3.09 -13.63
CA SER A 285 5.36 4.52 -13.56
C SER A 285 6.05 5.18 -14.75
N LYS A 286 5.59 4.83 -15.95
CA LYS A 286 5.83 5.51 -17.22
C LYS A 286 4.92 6.73 -17.36
N THR A 287 4.43 7.31 -16.27
CA THR A 287 3.95 8.69 -16.32
C THR A 287 5.15 9.57 -16.58
N LEU A 288 5.31 9.93 -17.86
CA LEU A 288 6.23 10.97 -18.26
C LEU A 288 5.85 12.23 -17.47
N ASP A 289 6.81 12.86 -16.78
CA ASP A 289 6.56 14.15 -16.15
C ASP A 289 6.00 15.12 -17.20
N VAL A 290 4.96 15.87 -16.82
CA VAL A 290 4.22 16.73 -17.74
C VAL A 290 5.12 17.78 -18.37
N SER A 291 6.10 18.26 -17.61
CA SER A 291 7.13 19.18 -18.12
C SER A 291 8.05 18.51 -19.15
N SER A 292 8.39 17.23 -18.95
CA SER A 292 9.16 16.43 -19.90
C SER A 292 8.46 16.28 -21.25
N SER A 293 7.12 16.20 -21.24
CA SER A 293 6.34 16.11 -22.48
C SER A 293 6.48 17.39 -23.32
N ILE A 294 6.45 18.55 -22.66
CA ILE A 294 6.65 19.87 -23.25
C ILE A 294 8.11 20.04 -23.70
N ASP A 295 9.07 19.64 -22.87
CA ASP A 295 10.50 19.77 -23.17
C ASP A 295 10.91 18.94 -24.40
N ARG A 296 10.34 17.74 -24.58
CA ARG A 296 10.54 16.93 -25.80
C ARG A 296 10.08 17.63 -27.08
N SER A 297 9.06 18.48 -26.99
CA SER A 297 8.56 19.25 -28.14
C SER A 297 9.43 20.48 -28.46
N SER A 298 10.33 20.86 -27.56
CA SER A 298 11.20 22.04 -27.69
C SER A 298 12.65 21.65 -28.02
N LYS A 299 13.14 22.05 -29.19
CA LYS A 299 14.54 21.79 -29.60
C LYS A 299 15.58 22.41 -28.66
N ASN A 300 15.27 23.55 -28.01
CA ASN A 300 16.19 24.28 -27.13
C ASN A 300 16.17 23.77 -25.67
N ALA A 301 15.09 23.11 -25.22
CA ALA A 301 15.02 22.55 -23.88
C ALA A 301 15.88 21.27 -23.75
N MET A 302 16.14 20.59 -24.86
CA MET A 302 16.90 19.33 -24.92
C MET A 302 18.43 19.50 -24.94
N THR A 303 18.93 20.74 -24.79
CA THR A 303 20.36 21.11 -24.70
C THR A 303 20.67 21.89 -23.42
N GLU A 304 19.69 22.09 -22.53
CA GLU A 304 19.91 22.73 -21.24
C GLU A 304 20.49 21.71 -20.25
N GLY A 305 21.72 21.95 -19.78
CA GLY A 305 22.43 21.02 -18.90
C GLY A 305 23.95 20.91 -19.10
N GLU A 306 24.56 21.72 -19.99
CA GLU A 306 25.93 21.48 -20.42
C GLU A 306 27.02 22.12 -19.54
N SER A 307 27.52 21.32 -18.60
CA SER A 307 28.96 21.18 -18.38
C SER A 307 29.33 19.71 -18.59
N HIS A 308 29.34 19.25 -19.85
CA HIS A 308 29.54 17.83 -20.23
C HIS A 308 31.00 17.45 -20.44
N ASN A 309 31.93 18.12 -19.77
CA ASN A 309 33.31 17.66 -19.74
C ASN A 309 33.39 16.33 -18.97
N SER A 310 34.52 15.64 -19.07
CA SER A 310 34.81 14.50 -18.20
C SER A 310 34.51 14.90 -16.75
N PRO A 311 33.86 14.02 -15.95
CA PRO A 311 33.56 14.32 -14.55
C PRO A 311 34.83 14.79 -13.84
N ASP A 312 34.85 16.06 -13.42
CA ASP A 312 35.90 16.57 -12.55
C ASP A 312 35.65 16.03 -11.14
N VAL A 313 36.69 15.59 -10.46
CA VAL A 313 36.59 15.05 -9.11
C VAL A 313 37.25 16.06 -8.19
N PRO A 314 36.46 16.89 -7.47
CA PRO A 314 36.98 17.91 -6.58
C PRO A 314 37.98 17.34 -5.57
N GLU A 315 38.97 18.14 -5.20
CA GLU A 315 39.91 17.79 -4.14
C GLU A 315 39.16 17.43 -2.85
N GLY A 316 39.56 16.34 -2.20
CA GLY A 316 38.88 15.82 -1.02
C GLY A 316 37.63 14.98 -1.30
N SER A 317 37.30 14.72 -2.58
CA SER A 317 36.22 13.82 -2.98
C SER A 317 36.70 12.64 -3.83
N ILE A 318 35.82 11.65 -4.00
CA ILE A 318 35.90 10.59 -5.00
C ILE A 318 34.58 10.51 -5.74
N LEU A 319 34.60 10.16 -7.02
CA LEU A 319 33.40 9.76 -7.75
C LEU A 319 33.23 8.24 -7.64
N THR A 320 32.15 7.80 -7.01
CA THR A 320 31.83 6.37 -6.83
C THR A 320 30.34 6.13 -7.12
N THR A 321 29.88 4.89 -6.96
CA THR A 321 28.47 4.53 -7.14
C THR A 321 27.91 3.89 -5.89
N LEU A 322 26.62 4.12 -5.64
CA LEU A 322 25.86 3.52 -4.55
C LEU A 322 24.70 2.68 -5.13
N PRO A 323 24.50 1.43 -4.69
CA PRO A 323 23.34 0.64 -5.09
C PRO A 323 22.03 1.32 -4.66
N VAL A 324 21.07 1.44 -5.57
CA VAL A 324 19.75 2.07 -5.28
C VAL A 324 18.67 1.04 -4.96
N SER A 325 18.79 -0.18 -5.49
CA SER A 325 17.84 -1.26 -5.21
C SER A 325 18.37 -2.62 -5.66
N ILE A 326 17.63 -3.68 -5.33
CA ILE A 326 17.80 -5.05 -5.86
C ILE A 326 17.64 -5.18 -7.39
N SER A 327 17.42 -4.07 -8.12
CA SER A 327 17.49 -4.04 -9.59
C SER A 327 18.91 -4.03 -10.13
N GLY A 328 19.91 -3.86 -9.27
CA GLY A 328 21.31 -3.74 -9.68
C GLY A 328 21.64 -2.38 -10.30
N ALA A 329 20.71 -1.42 -10.26
CA ALA A 329 20.96 -0.04 -10.64
C ALA A 329 21.67 0.73 -9.52
N GLU A 330 22.54 1.66 -9.91
CA GLU A 330 23.42 2.40 -9.02
C GLU A 330 23.30 3.91 -9.28
N VAL A 331 23.39 4.74 -8.24
CA VAL A 331 23.49 6.20 -8.38
C VAL A 331 24.95 6.61 -8.28
N ALA A 332 25.43 7.41 -9.23
CA ALA A 332 26.76 8.01 -9.12
C ALA A 332 26.74 9.13 -8.08
N VAL A 333 27.79 9.20 -7.26
CA VAL A 333 27.89 10.12 -6.14
C VAL A 333 29.31 10.63 -6.01
N TYR A 334 29.46 11.95 -5.86
CA TYR A 334 30.67 12.54 -5.30
C TYR A 334 30.63 12.35 -3.80
N TRP A 335 31.65 11.70 -3.25
CA TRP A 335 31.71 11.29 -1.84
C TRP A 335 32.98 11.84 -1.22
N THR A 336 32.95 12.30 0.03
CA THR A 336 34.17 12.65 0.78
C THR A 336 35.22 11.53 0.69
N LYS A 337 36.44 11.86 0.31
CA LYS A 337 37.54 10.90 0.20
C LYS A 337 37.92 10.39 1.59
N GLU A 338 38.03 9.06 1.73
CA GLU A 338 38.52 8.36 2.94
C GLU A 338 37.86 8.83 4.26
N PRO A 339 36.52 8.81 4.38
CA PRO A 339 35.85 9.26 5.58
C PRO A 339 36.13 8.29 6.74
N GLN A 340 36.43 8.83 7.92
CA GLN A 340 36.50 8.06 9.17
C GLN A 340 35.08 7.67 9.61
N ASN A 341 34.46 6.71 8.93
CA ASN A 341 33.03 6.38 9.03
C ASN A 341 32.52 6.26 10.48
N LYS A 342 33.31 5.63 11.36
CA LYS A 342 32.94 5.44 12.77
C LYS A 342 32.86 6.75 13.56
N SER A 343 33.58 7.78 13.15
CA SER A 343 33.58 9.09 13.79
C SER A 343 32.55 10.04 13.21
N VAL A 344 31.93 9.72 12.08
CA VAL A 344 30.95 10.61 11.42
C VAL A 344 29.72 10.81 12.31
N GLU A 345 29.37 12.06 12.55
CA GLU A 345 28.22 12.52 13.33
C GLU A 345 27.12 13.13 12.45
N HIS A 346 27.50 13.70 11.29
CA HIS A 346 26.61 14.40 10.37
C HIS A 346 26.90 14.06 8.92
N ALA A 347 25.88 13.68 8.15
CA ALA A 347 25.96 13.56 6.69
C ALA A 347 25.22 14.70 5.98
N PHE A 348 25.87 15.36 5.03
CA PHE A 348 25.28 16.33 4.13
C PHE A 348 25.09 15.71 2.75
N ILE A 349 23.86 15.73 2.23
CA ILE A 349 23.53 15.21 0.91
C ILE A 349 23.10 16.39 0.04
N MET A 350 23.99 16.91 -0.81
CA MET A 350 23.75 18.13 -1.59
C MET A 350 23.46 17.82 -3.06
N VAL A 351 22.22 18.09 -3.49
CA VAL A 351 21.72 17.81 -4.83
C VAL A 351 21.92 19.03 -5.74
N HIS A 352 22.57 18.79 -6.89
CA HIS A 352 22.90 19.80 -7.89
C HIS A 352 21.69 20.47 -8.54
N GLY A 353 21.93 21.58 -9.24
CA GLY A 353 20.92 22.28 -10.02
C GLY A 353 20.61 21.61 -11.36
N LYS A 354 19.91 22.33 -12.24
CA LYS A 354 19.59 21.85 -13.60
C LYS A 354 20.82 21.57 -14.47
N LEU A 355 21.98 22.13 -14.13
CA LEU A 355 23.24 21.98 -14.86
C LEU A 355 23.93 20.64 -14.60
N ARG A 356 23.41 19.82 -13.67
CA ARG A 356 23.95 18.47 -13.39
C ARG A 356 25.44 18.50 -13.03
N ASP A 357 25.82 19.51 -12.26
CA ASP A 357 27.17 19.82 -11.78
C ASP A 357 27.35 19.34 -10.32
N GLY A 358 27.26 18.01 -10.11
CA GLY A 358 27.39 17.40 -8.79
C GLY A 358 28.74 17.65 -8.12
N ASP A 359 29.80 17.72 -8.91
CA ASP A 359 31.15 18.12 -8.52
C ASP A 359 31.14 19.51 -7.86
N ARG A 360 30.59 20.50 -8.56
CA ARG A 360 30.50 21.87 -8.06
C ARG A 360 29.65 21.95 -6.79
N TYR A 361 28.55 21.20 -6.72
CA TYR A 361 27.68 21.21 -5.54
C TYR A 361 28.32 20.49 -4.34
N TRP A 362 29.16 19.48 -4.57
CA TRP A 362 30.02 18.93 -3.53
C TRP A 362 30.99 20.00 -3.01
N THR A 363 31.68 20.72 -3.91
CA THR A 363 32.60 21.81 -3.54
C THR A 363 31.90 22.90 -2.74
N ILE A 364 30.71 23.34 -3.16
CA ILE A 364 29.94 24.38 -2.43
C ILE A 364 29.61 23.93 -1.01
N MET A 365 29.15 22.68 -0.82
CA MET A 365 28.88 22.15 0.52
C MET A 365 30.16 22.07 1.34
N ASN A 366 31.26 21.62 0.74
CA ASN A 366 32.55 21.50 1.40
C ASN A 366 33.09 22.86 1.81
N ASP A 367 33.04 23.87 0.95
CA ASP A 367 33.48 25.23 1.27
C ASP A 367 32.66 25.84 2.41
N ALA A 368 31.33 25.62 2.41
CA ALA A 368 30.45 26.06 3.49
C ALA A 368 30.80 25.37 4.83
N LEU A 369 31.04 24.05 4.80
CA LEU A 369 31.45 23.28 5.97
C LEU A 369 32.82 23.72 6.48
N GLN A 370 33.84 23.76 5.63
CA GLN A 370 35.21 24.12 6.00
C GLN A 370 35.31 25.55 6.52
N SER A 371 34.59 26.50 5.89
CA SER A 371 34.48 27.86 6.42
C SER A 371 33.80 27.88 7.79
N ALA A 372 32.77 27.07 8.00
CA ALA A 372 32.08 27.01 9.27
C ALA A 372 32.92 26.38 10.39
N VAL A 373 33.65 25.30 10.09
CA VAL A 373 34.61 24.68 11.01
C VAL A 373 35.73 25.66 11.36
N LYS A 374 36.29 26.35 10.37
CA LYS A 374 37.35 27.34 10.59
C LYS A 374 36.91 28.46 11.54
N ASP A 375 35.65 28.87 11.45
CA ASP A 375 35.07 29.91 12.31
C ASP A 375 34.59 29.38 13.67
N ASN A 376 34.80 28.09 13.98
CA ASN A 376 34.26 27.41 15.17
C ASN A 376 32.73 27.57 15.30
N TYR A 377 32.02 27.52 14.17
CA TYR A 377 30.58 27.64 14.16
C TYR A 377 29.92 26.42 14.83
N LYS A 378 29.03 26.66 15.79
CA LYS A 378 28.35 25.58 16.52
C LYS A 378 27.56 24.67 15.56
N GLY A 379 27.79 23.36 15.65
CA GLY A 379 27.14 22.36 14.78
C GLY A 379 27.91 22.06 13.50
N ALA A 380 28.99 22.79 13.18
CA ALA A 380 29.92 22.44 12.13
C ALA A 380 31.17 21.79 12.72
N ASN A 381 31.53 20.59 12.25
CA ASN A 381 32.74 19.89 12.70
C ASN A 381 33.34 19.02 11.58
N ASN A 382 34.58 18.57 11.78
CA ASN A 382 35.28 17.68 10.84
C ASN A 382 34.75 16.24 10.85
N ASN A 383 33.87 15.88 11.78
CA ASN A 383 33.18 14.59 11.85
C ASN A 383 31.96 14.57 10.92
N SER A 384 32.07 15.23 9.76
CA SER A 384 30.99 15.34 8.77
C SER A 384 31.40 14.70 7.45
N VAL A 385 30.43 14.10 6.76
CA VAL A 385 30.62 13.52 5.42
C VAL A 385 29.71 14.24 4.42
N ILE A 386 30.21 14.48 3.22
CA ILE A 386 29.49 15.17 2.14
C ILE A 386 29.30 14.19 0.99
N VAL A 387 28.06 14.07 0.54
CA VAL A 387 27.65 13.30 -0.62
C VAL A 387 26.90 14.22 -1.58
N ALA A 388 27.28 14.23 -2.85
CA ALA A 388 26.53 14.92 -3.90
C ALA A 388 26.18 13.92 -5.00
N PRO A 389 24.89 13.52 -5.14
CA PRO A 389 24.50 12.65 -6.24
C PRO A 389 24.66 13.33 -7.59
N GLN A 390 25.15 12.56 -8.56
CA GLN A 390 25.29 12.95 -9.95
C GLN A 390 24.19 12.27 -10.75
N PHE A 391 23.09 12.99 -10.99
CA PHE A 391 22.02 12.49 -11.86
C PHE A 391 22.41 12.73 -13.31
N TYR A 392 22.77 11.66 -14.04
CA TYR A 392 23.21 11.76 -15.43
C TYR A 392 22.06 11.90 -16.42
N SER A 393 22.35 12.51 -17.58
CA SER A 393 21.50 12.48 -18.76
C SER A 393 21.93 11.35 -19.70
N THR A 394 20.98 10.52 -20.17
CA THR A 394 21.32 9.49 -21.17
C THR A 394 21.66 10.07 -22.54
N LYS A 395 21.29 11.33 -22.78
CA LYS A 395 21.61 12.04 -24.01
C LYS A 395 22.96 12.75 -23.90
N LEU A 396 23.15 13.52 -22.83
CA LEU A 396 24.25 14.46 -22.74
C LEU A 396 25.49 13.93 -22.02
N ASN A 397 25.33 12.93 -21.15
CA ASN A 397 26.44 12.30 -20.43
C ASN A 397 26.75 10.90 -20.99
N LYS A 398 26.43 10.64 -22.26
CA LYS A 398 26.66 9.34 -22.90
C LYS A 398 28.15 8.98 -22.80
N GLY A 399 28.46 7.79 -22.27
CA GLY A 399 29.83 7.32 -22.07
C GLY A 399 30.49 7.77 -20.76
N GLN A 400 29.82 8.58 -19.93
CA GLN A 400 30.31 9.00 -18.60
C GLN A 400 29.76 8.13 -17.46
N TYR A 401 28.90 7.16 -17.77
CA TYR A 401 28.23 6.31 -16.79
C TYR A 401 28.21 4.85 -17.28
N SER A 402 28.18 3.89 -16.35
CA SER A 402 28.18 2.45 -16.66
C SER A 402 26.79 1.93 -16.99
N ASP A 403 26.68 0.70 -17.50
CA ASP A 403 25.41 0.02 -17.81
C ASP A 403 24.46 -0.16 -16.61
N LYS A 404 24.94 0.08 -15.38
CA LYS A 404 24.16 0.03 -14.14
C LYS A 404 23.79 1.40 -13.59
N THR A 405 24.44 2.46 -14.06
CA THR A 405 24.30 3.79 -13.45
C THR A 405 23.00 4.46 -13.86
N LEU A 406 22.26 5.04 -12.91
CA LEU A 406 21.02 5.75 -13.16
C LEU A 406 21.25 6.98 -14.07
N ALA A 407 20.47 7.06 -15.14
CA ALA A 407 20.44 8.23 -16.01
C ALA A 407 19.04 8.48 -16.62
N TRP A 408 18.73 9.74 -16.90
CA TRP A 408 17.43 10.19 -17.39
C TRP A 408 17.52 10.74 -18.82
N GLY A 409 16.62 10.30 -19.70
CA GLY A 409 16.59 10.70 -21.10
C GLY A 409 15.94 12.05 -21.34
N ASP A 410 15.03 12.46 -20.47
CA ASP A 410 14.68 13.86 -20.34
C ASP A 410 15.66 14.55 -19.36
N VAL A 411 16.13 15.73 -19.77
CA VAL A 411 17.16 16.50 -19.08
C VAL A 411 16.69 17.04 -17.72
N ASN A 412 15.38 17.11 -17.46
CA ASN A 412 14.85 17.64 -16.20
C ASN A 412 13.94 16.68 -15.41
N ALA A 413 13.54 15.52 -15.94
CA ALA A 413 12.63 14.57 -15.26
C ALA A 413 13.05 14.15 -13.85
N TRP A 414 14.36 14.06 -13.57
CA TRP A 414 14.85 13.76 -12.21
C TRP A 414 14.44 14.80 -11.18
N GLN A 415 14.19 16.06 -11.56
CA GLN A 415 13.75 17.13 -10.65
C GLN A 415 12.32 16.88 -10.14
N ALA A 416 11.52 16.12 -10.89
CA ALA A 416 10.15 15.76 -10.54
C ALA A 416 10.06 14.47 -9.70
N GLY A 417 11.19 13.80 -9.45
CA GLY A 417 11.17 12.49 -8.79
C GLY A 417 10.91 11.32 -9.75
N SER A 418 11.00 11.51 -11.07
CA SER A 418 10.63 10.49 -12.06
C SER A 418 11.60 9.30 -12.11
N VAL A 419 11.10 8.17 -12.60
CA VAL A 419 11.88 6.94 -12.91
C VAL A 419 12.97 7.24 -13.93
N ALA A 420 14.15 6.65 -13.73
CA ALA A 420 15.27 6.77 -14.65
C ALA A 420 15.00 5.98 -15.95
N THR A 421 15.60 6.42 -17.06
CA THR A 421 15.50 5.72 -18.35
C THR A 421 16.63 4.72 -18.57
N HIS A 422 17.63 4.74 -17.69
CA HIS A 422 18.78 3.87 -17.71
C HIS A 422 19.09 3.41 -16.26
N PRO A 423 19.40 2.13 -16.02
CA PRO A 423 19.39 1.02 -16.98
C PRO A 423 18.00 0.82 -17.61
N LYS A 424 17.94 0.25 -18.82
CA LYS A 424 16.66 0.10 -19.53
C LYS A 424 15.66 -0.66 -18.65
N ASN A 425 14.42 -0.16 -18.56
CA ASN A 425 13.34 -0.71 -17.73
C ASN A 425 13.64 -0.72 -16.22
N THR A 426 14.60 0.07 -15.74
CA THR A 426 14.79 0.24 -14.30
C THR A 426 13.52 0.83 -13.67
N PRO A 427 13.07 0.30 -12.51
CA PRO A 427 11.98 0.91 -11.76
C PRO A 427 12.48 2.07 -10.87
N ALA A 428 13.80 2.26 -10.76
CA ALA A 428 14.38 3.22 -9.82
C ALA A 428 14.21 4.67 -10.29
N SER A 429 13.81 5.52 -9.36
CA SER A 429 13.63 6.96 -9.51
C SER A 429 14.72 7.75 -8.80
N SER A 430 14.69 9.06 -8.96
CA SER A 430 15.55 9.97 -8.18
C SER A 430 15.14 10.05 -6.72
N VAL A 431 13.86 9.78 -6.38
CA VAL A 431 13.40 9.60 -5.00
C VAL A 431 14.07 8.36 -4.38
N ASP A 432 14.09 7.24 -5.12
CA ASP A 432 14.73 6.00 -4.65
C ASP A 432 16.24 6.18 -4.47
N ALA A 433 16.88 6.96 -5.34
CA ALA A 433 18.30 7.29 -5.20
C ALA A 433 18.59 8.05 -3.91
N ILE A 434 17.75 9.01 -3.52
CA ILE A 434 17.89 9.72 -2.23
C ILE A 434 17.62 8.76 -1.06
N ASP A 435 16.59 7.91 -1.18
CA ASP A 435 16.28 6.87 -0.18
C ASP A 435 17.49 5.96 0.07
N ALA A 436 18.17 5.50 -0.98
CA ALA A 436 19.33 4.63 -0.88
C ALA A 436 20.54 5.32 -0.22
N ILE A 437 20.78 6.59 -0.52
CA ILE A 437 21.85 7.36 0.11
C ILE A 437 21.58 7.53 1.61
N ILE A 438 20.33 7.82 1.98
CA ILE A 438 19.93 7.90 3.40
C ILE A 438 20.12 6.54 4.07
N ASP A 439 19.63 5.45 3.46
CA ASP A 439 19.71 4.11 4.04
C ASP A 439 21.14 3.66 4.29
N HIS A 440 22.08 3.99 3.39
CA HIS A 440 23.50 3.71 3.60
C HIS A 440 24.05 4.32 4.90
N PHE A 441 23.56 5.50 5.28
CA PHE A 441 23.93 6.17 6.52
C PHE A 441 23.20 5.62 7.75
N THR A 442 22.17 4.79 7.59
CA THR A 442 21.45 4.16 8.71
C THR A 442 22.11 2.88 9.23
N ASP A 443 23.16 2.38 8.57
CA ASP A 443 23.96 1.26 9.05
C ASP A 443 24.74 1.66 10.32
N ASN A 444 24.20 1.30 11.48
CA ASN A 444 24.78 1.62 12.78
C ASN A 444 26.11 0.89 13.06
N GLN A 445 26.45 -0.17 12.32
CA GLN A 445 27.77 -0.81 12.44
C GLN A 445 28.83 0.03 11.73
N LYS A 446 28.45 0.66 10.61
CA LYS A 446 29.33 1.52 9.81
C LYS A 446 29.41 2.95 10.33
N TYR A 447 28.28 3.49 10.81
CA TYR A 447 28.12 4.89 11.26
C TYR A 447 27.52 4.98 12.68
N PRO A 448 28.15 4.41 13.72
CA PRO A 448 27.61 4.35 15.08
C PRO A 448 27.34 5.72 15.75
N ASN A 449 28.07 6.75 15.33
CA ASN A 449 27.99 8.10 15.91
C ASN A 449 27.09 9.05 15.10
N LEU A 450 26.56 8.62 13.95
CA LEU A 450 25.73 9.48 13.12
C LEU A 450 24.42 9.83 13.85
N ARG A 451 24.11 11.12 13.94
CA ARG A 451 22.87 11.63 14.53
C ARG A 451 22.09 12.52 13.58
N ASN A 452 22.75 13.12 12.60
CA ASN A 452 22.14 14.09 11.70
C ASN A 452 22.36 13.74 10.23
N ILE A 453 21.31 13.90 9.43
CA ILE A 453 21.37 13.93 7.97
C ILE A 453 20.72 15.24 7.50
N THR A 454 21.47 16.07 6.77
CA THR A 454 20.92 17.27 6.14
C THR A 454 20.89 17.07 4.63
N LEU A 455 19.68 17.00 4.08
CA LEU A 455 19.43 16.95 2.65
C LEU A 455 19.34 18.37 2.12
N VAL A 456 20.20 18.75 1.19
CA VAL A 456 20.30 20.10 0.65
C VAL A 456 20.04 20.07 -0.85
N GLY A 457 19.22 20.99 -1.35
CA GLY A 457 19.08 21.19 -2.78
C GLY A 457 19.02 22.67 -3.11
N HIS A 458 19.55 23.06 -4.27
CA HIS A 458 19.33 24.40 -4.83
C HIS A 458 18.88 24.36 -6.29
N GLY A 459 17.94 25.23 -6.68
CA GLY A 459 17.36 25.28 -8.02
C GLY A 459 16.70 23.97 -8.44
N GLY A 460 17.32 23.25 -9.39
CA GLY A 460 16.87 21.92 -9.83
C GLY A 460 16.88 20.88 -8.68
N GLY A 461 17.91 20.89 -7.84
CA GLY A 461 18.00 20.00 -6.69
C GLY A 461 16.99 20.35 -5.61
N ALA A 462 16.67 21.64 -5.44
CA ALA A 462 15.62 22.06 -4.52
C ALA A 462 14.22 21.68 -5.00
N GLN A 463 14.00 21.63 -6.32
CA GLN A 463 12.77 21.09 -6.89
C GLN A 463 12.58 19.62 -6.50
N LEU A 464 13.62 18.80 -6.63
CA LEU A 464 13.57 17.41 -6.12
C LEU A 464 13.41 17.39 -4.60
N MET A 465 14.14 18.23 -3.86
CA MET A 465 14.11 18.20 -2.40
C MET A 465 12.78 18.67 -1.80
N ASN A 466 12.10 19.65 -2.41
CA ASN A 466 10.73 20.04 -2.05
C ASN A 466 9.79 18.84 -2.20
N ARG A 467 9.86 18.13 -3.33
CA ARG A 467 9.02 16.95 -3.59
C ARG A 467 9.38 15.80 -2.66
N TYR A 468 10.65 15.54 -2.43
CA TYR A 468 11.11 14.49 -1.53
C TYR A 468 10.73 14.77 -0.07
N ALA A 469 10.85 16.00 0.39
CA ALA A 469 10.34 16.44 1.69
C ALA A 469 8.82 16.22 1.80
N THR A 470 8.09 16.31 0.69
CA THR A 470 6.65 16.06 0.64
C THR A 470 6.31 14.57 0.61
N VAL A 471 6.87 13.78 -0.31
CA VAL A 471 6.40 12.40 -0.61
C VAL A 471 7.39 11.29 -0.28
N GLY A 472 8.64 11.62 0.00
CA GLY A 472 9.66 10.62 0.38
C GLY A 472 9.26 9.86 1.64
N LYS A 473 9.84 8.67 1.83
CA LYS A 473 9.55 7.82 2.99
C LYS A 473 9.86 8.53 4.31
N ASP A 474 9.32 8.00 5.41
CA ASP A 474 9.62 8.54 6.74
C ASP A 474 11.10 8.36 7.09
N GLY A 475 11.65 9.34 7.80
CA GLY A 475 13.06 9.32 8.20
C GLY A 475 13.36 8.17 9.17
N PRO A 476 14.63 7.72 9.24
CA PRO A 476 15.08 6.74 10.23
C PRO A 476 14.79 7.19 11.67
N LYS A 477 14.38 6.26 12.54
CA LYS A 477 13.90 6.56 13.90
C LYS A 477 14.93 7.23 14.83
N ASN A 478 16.23 7.03 14.59
CA ASN A 478 17.31 7.46 15.50
C ASN A 478 18.26 8.50 14.87
N VAL A 479 17.92 9.02 13.69
CA VAL A 479 18.72 10.03 13.00
C VAL A 479 17.80 11.18 12.62
N HIS A 480 18.17 12.38 13.04
CA HIS A 480 17.44 13.58 12.70
C HIS A 480 17.68 13.93 11.22
N VAL A 481 16.60 14.09 10.46
CA VAL A 481 16.66 14.43 9.03
C VAL A 481 16.12 15.85 8.82
N ARG A 482 16.97 16.73 8.28
CA ARG A 482 16.60 18.08 7.83
C ARG A 482 16.57 18.16 6.31
N TYR A 483 15.60 18.89 5.77
CA TYR A 483 15.45 19.18 4.35
C TYR A 483 15.66 20.69 4.11
N VAL A 484 16.76 21.07 3.44
CA VAL A 484 17.04 22.46 3.05
C VAL A 484 16.72 22.64 1.58
N VAL A 485 15.70 23.47 1.29
CA VAL A 485 15.11 23.67 -0.03
C VAL A 485 15.43 25.08 -0.51
N GLY A 486 16.45 25.21 -1.36
CA GLY A 486 16.98 26.50 -1.84
C GLY A 486 16.49 26.93 -3.22
N ASP A 487 15.70 27.99 -3.31
CA ASP A 487 15.26 28.60 -4.58
C ASP A 487 14.71 27.62 -5.65
N PRO A 488 13.83 26.65 -5.33
CA PRO A 488 13.19 25.83 -6.35
C PRO A 488 12.38 26.71 -7.32
N SER A 489 12.39 26.38 -8.61
CA SER A 489 11.52 27.08 -9.59
C SER A 489 10.08 26.57 -9.59
N SER A 490 9.77 25.47 -8.93
CA SER A 490 8.40 25.01 -8.73
C SER A 490 8.29 24.11 -7.50
N SER A 491 7.14 24.13 -6.85
CA SER A 491 6.77 23.24 -5.75
C SER A 491 5.54 22.41 -6.12
N ALA A 492 5.34 21.27 -5.48
CA ALA A 492 4.14 20.45 -5.66
C ALA A 492 3.02 20.96 -4.75
N TYR A 493 2.10 21.76 -5.30
CA TYR A 493 0.99 22.34 -4.55
C TYR A 493 -0.02 21.26 -4.12
N PHE A 494 -0.33 21.23 -2.83
CA PHE A 494 -1.28 20.28 -2.23
C PHE A 494 -2.75 20.45 -2.66
N THR A 495 -3.09 21.56 -3.31
CA THR A 495 -4.45 21.89 -3.75
C THR A 495 -4.39 22.53 -5.13
N GLU A 496 -5.54 22.68 -5.77
CA GLU A 496 -5.70 23.35 -7.06
C GLU A 496 -5.55 24.88 -6.98
N HIS A 497 -5.41 25.46 -5.79
CA HIS A 497 -5.29 26.91 -5.66
C HIS A 497 -3.91 27.42 -6.10
N ARG A 498 -3.88 28.57 -6.77
CA ARG A 498 -2.66 29.21 -7.27
C ARG A 498 -2.64 30.70 -6.90
N PRO A 499 -1.47 31.26 -6.51
CA PRO A 499 -1.34 32.64 -6.01
C PRO A 499 -1.40 33.74 -7.08
N VAL A 500 -1.34 33.40 -8.37
CA VAL A 500 -1.26 34.39 -9.46
C VAL A 500 -2.61 35.03 -9.75
N THR A 501 -2.60 36.36 -9.67
CA THR A 501 -3.74 37.22 -9.99
C THR A 501 -3.61 37.90 -11.37
N ASP A 502 -2.40 38.02 -11.90
CA ASP A 502 -2.17 38.59 -13.24
C ASP A 502 -2.31 37.53 -14.33
N LYS A 503 -3.52 37.45 -14.88
CA LYS A 503 -3.87 36.55 -15.98
C LYS A 503 -3.06 36.80 -17.26
N SER A 504 -2.38 37.95 -17.40
CA SER A 504 -1.51 38.21 -18.54
C SER A 504 -0.19 37.44 -18.47
N ILE A 505 0.25 37.05 -17.26
CA ILE A 505 1.46 36.23 -17.05
C ILE A 505 1.13 34.75 -17.22
N ALA A 506 0.10 34.26 -16.54
CA ALA A 506 -0.40 32.90 -16.65
C ALA A 506 -1.85 32.82 -16.15
N SER A 507 -2.64 31.89 -16.69
CA SER A 507 -4.03 31.68 -16.29
C SER A 507 -4.37 30.19 -16.27
N ILE A 508 -5.18 29.76 -15.29
CA ILE A 508 -5.56 28.35 -15.07
C ILE A 508 -6.30 27.81 -16.30
N ASP A 509 -7.21 28.58 -16.90
CA ASP A 509 -7.98 28.20 -18.10
C ASP A 509 -7.10 27.91 -19.33
N LYS A 510 -5.89 28.46 -19.37
CA LYS A 510 -4.92 28.25 -20.48
C LYS A 510 -3.80 27.28 -20.09
N CYS A 511 -3.91 26.64 -18.94
CA CYS A 511 -2.86 25.79 -18.38
C CYS A 511 -3.46 24.54 -17.74
N PRO A 512 -4.09 23.63 -18.51
CA PRO A 512 -4.87 22.51 -17.97
C PRO A 512 -4.05 21.56 -17.08
N GLU A 513 -2.76 21.42 -17.36
CA GLU A 513 -1.83 20.52 -16.66
C GLU A 513 -1.19 21.18 -15.41
N TYR A 514 -1.66 22.36 -14.99
CA TYR A 514 -1.06 23.11 -13.88
C TYR A 514 -1.07 22.38 -12.52
N ASN A 515 -1.95 21.39 -12.38
CA ASN A 515 -2.08 20.58 -11.17
C ASN A 515 -1.50 19.18 -11.31
N ASP A 516 -0.99 18.79 -12.48
CA ASP A 516 -0.36 17.49 -12.67
C ASP A 516 0.92 17.36 -11.85
N TRP A 517 1.30 16.12 -11.55
CA TRP A 517 2.51 15.81 -10.79
C TRP A 517 3.73 16.51 -11.38
N ARG A 518 4.59 16.96 -10.47
CA ARG A 518 5.54 18.08 -10.55
C ARG A 518 4.96 19.38 -9.98
N TYR A 519 3.81 19.86 -10.44
CA TYR A 519 3.27 21.17 -10.04
C TYR A 519 2.13 21.08 -9.03
N GLY A 520 1.41 19.96 -9.02
CA GLY A 520 0.39 19.61 -8.03
C GLY A 520 0.35 18.10 -7.81
N PHE A 521 -0.81 17.57 -7.38
CA PHE A 521 -1.02 16.15 -7.06
C PHE A 521 -1.92 15.39 -8.05
N ALA A 522 -2.43 16.05 -9.11
CA ALA A 522 -3.17 15.34 -10.14
C ALA A 522 -2.23 14.33 -10.84
N SER A 523 -2.74 13.14 -11.13
CA SER A 523 -1.99 12.04 -11.75
C SER A 523 -0.70 11.64 -10.99
N TYR A 524 -0.60 11.92 -9.69
CA TYR A 524 0.55 11.50 -8.87
C TYR A 524 0.55 9.96 -8.72
N PRO A 525 1.61 9.26 -9.18
CA PRO A 525 1.64 7.79 -9.17
C PRO A 525 1.90 7.15 -7.80
N GLY A 526 2.17 7.93 -6.75
CA GLY A 526 2.71 7.44 -5.48
C GLY A 526 4.23 7.23 -5.53
N THR A 527 4.84 6.88 -4.39
CA THR A 527 6.20 6.34 -4.31
C THR A 527 6.17 4.83 -4.11
N LEU A 528 7.32 4.16 -4.24
CA LEU A 528 7.45 2.74 -3.90
C LEU A 528 7.12 2.45 -2.42
N SER A 529 7.27 3.44 -1.54
CA SER A 529 7.12 3.32 -0.09
C SER A 529 5.81 3.91 0.46
N SER A 530 5.10 4.72 -0.32
CA SER A 530 3.98 5.53 0.17
C SER A 530 2.99 5.92 -0.93
N ASN A 531 1.70 5.81 -0.64
CA ASN A 531 0.63 6.38 -1.45
C ASN A 531 -0.44 6.97 -0.50
N LYS A 532 -0.10 8.10 0.14
CA LYS A 532 -0.94 8.82 1.12
C LYS A 532 -1.92 9.76 0.40
N SER A 533 -2.96 10.20 1.11
CA SER A 533 -3.80 11.30 0.61
C SER A 533 -2.96 12.60 0.51
N THR A 534 -3.40 13.55 -0.33
CA THR A 534 -2.67 14.81 -0.49
C THR A 534 -2.62 15.64 0.81
N SER A 535 -3.66 15.59 1.64
CA SER A 535 -3.69 16.27 2.94
C SER A 535 -2.77 15.59 3.96
N ASP A 536 -2.60 14.27 3.90
CA ASP A 536 -1.61 13.56 4.73
C ASP A 536 -0.18 13.86 4.28
N TYR A 537 0.07 14.03 2.98
CA TYR A 537 1.37 14.52 2.51
C TYR A 537 1.64 15.96 2.95
N PHE A 538 0.61 16.81 3.02
CA PHE A 538 0.74 18.12 3.65
C PHE A 538 1.11 17.99 5.12
N SER A 539 0.38 17.17 5.88
CA SER A 539 0.68 16.87 7.29
C SER A 539 2.12 16.40 7.48
N GLN A 540 2.60 15.50 6.61
CA GLN A 540 3.98 15.03 6.61
C GLN A 540 4.97 16.17 6.37
N TYR A 541 4.78 16.97 5.33
CA TYR A 541 5.67 18.08 4.98
C TYR A 541 5.79 19.10 6.12
N ILE A 542 4.66 19.51 6.72
CA ILE A 542 4.65 20.53 7.77
C ILE A 542 5.23 20.04 9.11
N ASN A 543 5.26 18.72 9.32
CA ASN A 543 5.80 18.10 10.54
C ASN A 543 7.27 17.65 10.41
N ARG A 544 7.85 17.77 9.22
CA ARG A 544 9.29 17.57 8.95
C ARG A 544 10.08 18.82 9.27
N ASP A 545 11.34 18.63 9.62
CA ASP A 545 12.31 19.73 9.66
C ASP A 545 12.61 20.14 8.20
N VAL A 546 11.86 21.11 7.68
CA VAL A 546 12.09 21.70 6.36
C VAL A 546 12.50 23.16 6.52
N VAL A 547 13.62 23.56 5.91
CA VAL A 547 14.06 24.96 5.81
C VAL A 547 13.97 25.39 4.36
N ASN A 548 13.02 26.26 4.05
CA ASN A 548 12.97 26.94 2.75
C ASN A 548 13.95 28.11 2.81
N ILE A 549 14.97 28.12 1.96
CA ILE A 549 15.94 29.20 1.86
C ILE A 549 15.79 29.92 0.51
N VAL A 550 15.71 31.25 0.55
CA VAL A 550 15.38 32.06 -0.64
C VAL A 550 16.40 33.17 -0.83
N GLY A 551 17.01 33.26 -2.02
CA GLY A 551 17.76 34.43 -2.43
C GLY A 551 16.83 35.60 -2.78
N TYR A 552 16.85 36.69 -2.01
CA TYR A 552 15.94 37.82 -2.21
C TYR A 552 16.16 38.56 -3.54
N LYS A 553 17.34 38.41 -4.15
CA LYS A 553 17.66 38.95 -5.48
C LYS A 553 17.42 37.95 -6.60
N ASP A 554 16.89 36.74 -6.34
CA ASP A 554 16.52 35.77 -7.38
C ASP A 554 15.22 36.18 -8.12
N THR A 555 15.38 37.23 -8.92
CA THR A 555 14.31 38.00 -9.56
C THR A 555 14.37 37.95 -11.08
N LEU A 556 15.33 37.21 -11.64
CA LEU A 556 15.47 37.05 -13.08
C LEU A 556 14.36 36.14 -13.64
N LYS A 557 14.00 36.36 -14.91
CA LYS A 557 13.06 35.51 -15.66
C LYS A 557 13.77 34.24 -16.14
N ASN A 558 14.02 33.30 -15.24
CA ASN A 558 14.75 32.06 -15.52
C ASN A 558 14.23 30.87 -14.68
N GLY A 559 14.80 29.69 -14.91
CA GLY A 559 14.31 28.43 -14.34
C GLY A 559 13.08 27.94 -15.09
N ASP A 560 12.21 27.20 -14.43
CA ASP A 560 10.94 26.80 -15.03
C ASP A 560 10.08 28.03 -15.33
N GLN A 561 9.79 28.30 -16.60
CA GLN A 561 8.97 29.42 -17.05
C GLN A 561 7.70 28.94 -17.78
N LYS A 562 7.35 27.65 -17.63
CA LYS A 562 6.08 27.11 -18.16
C LYS A 562 4.90 27.68 -17.39
N CYS A 563 3.72 27.69 -17.99
CA CYS A 563 2.52 28.28 -17.38
C CYS A 563 2.23 27.69 -15.99
N MET A 564 2.47 26.39 -15.80
CA MET A 564 2.24 25.67 -14.54
C MET A 564 3.09 26.24 -13.40
N ALA A 565 4.37 26.55 -13.67
CA ALA A 565 5.29 27.15 -12.71
C ALA A 565 5.01 28.64 -12.52
N LEU A 566 4.68 29.36 -13.61
CA LEU A 566 4.34 30.78 -13.54
C LEU A 566 3.12 31.01 -12.66
N LEU A 567 2.11 30.13 -12.69
CA LEU A 567 0.93 30.19 -11.81
C LEU A 567 1.28 30.16 -10.31
N GLN A 568 2.49 29.75 -9.92
CA GLN A 568 2.91 29.66 -8.51
C GLN A 568 3.45 30.97 -7.92
N GLY A 569 3.41 32.09 -8.66
CA GLY A 569 3.87 33.40 -8.15
C GLY A 569 4.54 34.30 -9.19
N GLY A 570 4.40 34.00 -10.49
CA GLY A 570 4.92 34.80 -11.60
C GLY A 570 6.32 34.38 -12.06
N GLN A 571 6.99 35.28 -12.78
CA GLN A 571 8.26 35.01 -13.46
C GLN A 571 9.46 34.84 -12.50
N LYS A 572 9.42 35.49 -11.33
CA LYS A 572 10.53 35.54 -10.37
C LYS A 572 10.51 34.29 -9.48
N ARG A 573 11.65 33.58 -9.35
CA ARG A 573 11.75 32.44 -8.41
C ARG A 573 11.49 32.85 -6.97
N ARG A 574 12.00 34.01 -6.55
CA ARG A 574 11.75 34.57 -5.22
C ARG A 574 10.25 34.64 -4.91
N ASP A 575 9.46 35.24 -5.80
CA ASP A 575 8.03 35.48 -5.54
C ASP A 575 7.26 34.15 -5.45
N ARG A 576 7.65 33.14 -6.25
CA ARG A 576 7.09 31.78 -6.17
C ARG A 576 7.39 31.10 -4.83
N ASN A 577 8.60 31.23 -4.32
CA ASN A 577 9.01 30.65 -3.04
C ASN A 577 8.37 31.34 -1.85
N LEU A 578 8.27 32.67 -1.88
CA LEU A 578 7.57 33.42 -0.85
C LEU A 578 6.05 33.17 -0.87
N SER A 579 5.48 32.96 -2.07
CA SER A 579 4.07 32.54 -2.20
C SER A 579 3.85 31.12 -1.67
N TRP A 580 4.82 30.20 -1.83
CA TRP A 580 4.79 28.87 -1.21
C TRP A 580 4.78 28.94 0.32
N TRP A 581 5.61 29.81 0.91
CA TRP A 581 5.60 30.06 2.37
C TRP A 581 4.23 30.55 2.85
N ARG A 582 3.64 31.51 2.13
CA ARG A 582 2.28 31.98 2.41
C ARG A 582 1.26 30.85 2.34
N TYR A 583 1.32 30.07 1.27
CA TYR A 583 0.40 28.97 0.99
C TYR A 583 0.33 27.94 2.12
N ILE A 584 1.48 27.42 2.57
CA ILE A 584 1.50 26.37 3.60
C ILE A 584 1.02 26.89 4.97
N ASN A 585 1.31 28.16 5.29
CA ASN A 585 0.85 28.80 6.52
C ASN A 585 -0.66 29.08 6.48
N MET A 586 -1.19 29.52 5.34
CA MET A 586 -2.64 29.73 5.16
C MET A 586 -3.41 28.41 5.23
N LEU A 587 -2.96 27.35 4.54
CA LEU A 587 -3.58 26.02 4.63
C LEU A 587 -3.58 25.48 6.06
N GLY A 588 -2.46 25.64 6.77
CA GLY A 588 -2.32 25.22 8.16
C GLY A 588 -2.93 26.18 9.19
N ALA A 589 -3.59 27.26 8.76
CA ALA A 589 -4.16 28.30 9.62
C ALA A 589 -3.22 28.74 10.78
N THR A 590 -1.93 28.94 10.48
CA THR A 590 -0.92 29.32 11.48
C THR A 590 -1.08 30.78 11.92
N ASN A 591 -0.32 31.20 12.94
CA ASN A 591 -0.25 32.60 13.37
C ASN A 591 0.79 33.43 12.61
N GLU A 592 1.45 32.88 11.58
CA GLU A 592 2.51 33.56 10.86
C GLU A 592 2.05 34.91 10.32
N ASN A 593 2.87 35.94 10.49
CA ASN A 593 2.59 37.24 9.90
C ASN A 593 2.94 37.20 8.40
N LEU A 594 1.91 37.09 7.57
CA LEU A 594 2.03 36.99 6.12
C LEU A 594 1.86 38.34 5.41
N ASP A 595 1.75 39.44 6.17
CA ASP A 595 1.59 40.78 5.61
C ASP A 595 2.87 41.18 4.83
N GLY A 596 2.68 41.71 3.62
CA GLY A 596 3.78 42.09 2.72
C GLY A 596 4.47 40.92 1.97
N PHE A 597 4.17 39.66 2.29
CA PHE A 597 4.58 38.54 1.44
C PHE A 597 3.75 38.52 0.14
N PRO A 598 4.31 38.07 -0.99
CA PRO A 598 3.57 37.88 -2.23
C PRO A 598 2.63 36.66 -2.17
N GLY A 599 1.80 36.56 -3.20
CA GLY A 599 0.86 35.47 -3.42
C GLY A 599 -0.49 35.74 -2.78
N ASN A 600 -1.54 35.77 -3.61
CA ASN A 600 -2.90 36.01 -3.14
C ASN A 600 -3.72 34.73 -3.32
N PHE A 601 -4.20 34.17 -2.21
CA PHE A 601 -5.06 33.01 -2.23
C PHE A 601 -6.46 33.39 -1.77
N SER A 602 -7.46 32.87 -2.46
CA SER A 602 -8.87 32.95 -2.05
C SER A 602 -9.41 31.55 -1.87
N ASN A 603 -10.26 31.35 -0.85
CA ASN A 603 -10.99 30.10 -0.62
C ASN A 603 -10.14 28.84 -0.43
N LEU A 604 -8.95 28.96 0.16
CA LEU A 604 -8.18 27.77 0.55
C LEU A 604 -8.98 26.91 1.55
N PRO A 605 -8.89 25.57 1.46
CA PRO A 605 -9.47 24.70 2.46
C PRO A 605 -8.76 24.88 3.81
N ASP A 606 -9.50 24.66 4.90
CA ASP A 606 -8.94 24.71 6.26
C ASP A 606 -8.37 23.35 6.65
N TRP A 607 -7.04 23.26 6.70
CA TRP A 607 -6.29 22.08 7.13
C TRP A 607 -5.63 22.28 8.49
N SER A 608 -6.19 23.15 9.34
CA SER A 608 -5.69 23.40 10.69
C SER A 608 -5.63 22.16 11.57
N HIS A 609 -6.42 21.12 11.27
CA HIS A 609 -6.40 19.86 12.01
C HIS A 609 -5.09 19.06 11.84
N HIS A 610 -4.34 19.29 10.76
CA HIS A 610 -3.02 18.68 10.55
C HIS A 610 -1.89 19.46 11.24
N SER A 611 -2.02 20.78 11.36
CA SER A 611 -0.99 21.66 11.94
C SER A 611 -1.22 21.96 13.43
N ASN A 612 -2.48 21.93 13.88
CA ASN A 612 -2.92 22.55 15.13
C ASN A 612 -2.43 24.02 15.26
N GLY A 613 -2.34 24.74 14.15
CA GLY A 613 -1.90 26.13 14.09
C GLY A 613 -0.38 26.34 14.17
N VAL A 614 0.42 25.26 14.13
CA VAL A 614 1.89 25.29 14.18
C VAL A 614 2.48 24.38 13.11
N ILE A 615 3.52 24.85 12.42
CA ILE A 615 4.27 24.04 11.45
C ILE A 615 5.76 24.09 11.81
N LYS A 616 6.50 23.00 11.54
CA LYS A 616 7.96 22.93 11.78
C LYS A 616 8.77 23.50 10.63
N THR A 617 8.14 23.72 9.48
CA THR A 617 8.78 24.32 8.31
C THR A 617 9.22 25.75 8.65
N ARG A 618 10.41 26.16 8.21
CA ARG A 618 10.98 27.48 8.47
C ARG A 618 11.34 28.18 7.16
N LEU A 619 11.43 29.50 7.21
CA LEU A 619 11.83 30.36 6.09
C LEU A 619 13.06 31.20 6.46
N CYS A 620 14.10 31.06 5.64
CA CYS A 620 15.31 31.88 5.65
C CYS A 620 15.37 32.67 4.35
N VAL A 621 15.59 33.99 4.41
CA VAL A 621 15.70 34.81 3.19
C VAL A 621 17.03 35.57 3.17
N VAL A 622 17.91 35.20 2.24
CA VAL A 622 19.24 35.80 2.07
C VAL A 622 19.08 37.08 1.25
N GLU A 623 19.16 38.25 1.89
CA GLU A 623 18.85 39.53 1.27
C GLU A 623 19.74 39.85 0.05
N ASP A 624 21.02 39.49 0.12
CA ASP A 624 22.01 39.83 -0.90
C ASP A 624 22.28 38.75 -1.94
N ALA A 625 21.61 37.59 -1.87
CA ALA A 625 21.82 36.50 -2.81
C ALA A 625 20.82 36.51 -3.98
N SER A 626 21.37 36.29 -5.18
CA SER A 626 20.61 35.88 -6.38
C SER A 626 20.51 34.35 -6.46
N HIS A 627 20.26 33.78 -7.64
CA HIS A 627 20.28 32.33 -7.89
C HIS A 627 21.70 31.73 -7.88
N ASP A 628 22.40 31.87 -6.75
CA ASP A 628 23.80 31.48 -6.56
C ASP A 628 23.92 30.65 -5.28
N ALA A 629 24.04 29.33 -5.46
CA ALA A 629 24.12 28.38 -4.35
C ALA A 629 25.28 28.66 -3.40
N ALA A 630 26.45 29.09 -3.91
CA ALA A 630 27.61 29.37 -3.07
C ALA A 630 27.35 30.57 -2.15
N LYS A 631 26.74 31.64 -2.69
CA LYS A 631 26.34 32.81 -1.89
C LYS A 631 25.21 32.48 -0.91
N VAL A 632 24.22 31.69 -1.33
CA VAL A 632 23.10 31.29 -0.47
C VAL A 632 23.61 30.48 0.71
N PHE A 633 24.36 29.40 0.49
CA PHE A 633 24.80 28.49 1.56
C PHE A 633 26.03 28.98 2.34
N GLY A 634 26.84 29.87 1.77
CA GLY A 634 27.94 30.55 2.47
C GLY A 634 27.50 31.75 3.32
N SER A 635 26.28 32.25 3.14
CA SER A 635 25.72 33.35 3.93
C SER A 635 25.49 32.98 5.41
N LYS A 636 25.20 33.99 6.24
CA LYS A 636 24.82 33.78 7.65
C LYS A 636 23.58 32.88 7.75
N GLU A 637 22.56 33.16 6.94
CA GLU A 637 21.32 32.40 6.91
C GLU A 637 21.52 30.98 6.37
N GLY A 638 22.36 30.84 5.33
CA GLY A 638 22.73 29.55 4.76
C GLY A 638 23.43 28.64 5.76
N ARG A 639 24.46 29.15 6.43
CA ARG A 639 25.18 28.42 7.48
C ARG A 639 24.27 28.06 8.65
N SER A 640 23.37 28.97 9.02
CA SER A 640 22.36 28.68 10.04
C SER A 640 21.41 27.55 9.64
N ALA A 641 20.91 27.56 8.39
CA ALA A 641 20.08 26.49 7.85
C ALA A 641 20.80 25.13 7.83
N LEU A 642 22.10 25.12 7.54
CA LEU A 642 22.91 23.92 7.45
C LEU A 642 23.32 23.35 8.82
N PHE A 643 23.71 24.20 9.78
CA PHE A 643 24.45 23.78 10.97
C PHE A 643 23.72 23.99 12.31
N ASN A 644 22.68 24.83 12.38
CA ASN A 644 21.98 25.04 13.66
C ASN A 644 21.03 23.88 14.00
N ASP A 645 20.96 23.49 15.27
CA ASP A 645 20.08 22.39 15.70
C ASP A 645 18.59 22.71 15.51
N TYR A 646 18.11 23.90 15.91
CA TYR A 646 16.66 24.21 15.92
C TYR A 646 16.29 25.64 15.49
N ASP A 647 17.03 26.67 15.86
CA ASP A 647 16.71 28.03 15.41
C ASP A 647 17.49 28.37 14.15
N VAL A 648 16.80 28.81 13.10
CA VAL A 648 17.42 29.28 11.86
C VAL A 648 17.28 30.80 11.75
N GLU A 649 18.32 31.43 11.24
CA GLU A 649 18.34 32.86 10.96
C GLU A 649 17.24 33.20 9.94
N MET A 650 16.34 34.10 10.32
CA MET A 650 15.19 34.46 9.49
C MET A 650 15.60 35.19 8.20
N GLY A 651 16.60 36.06 8.29
CA GLY A 651 17.01 36.94 7.20
C GLY A 651 15.95 37.99 6.87
N TRP A 652 15.84 38.37 5.60
CA TRP A 652 14.92 39.41 5.14
C TRP A 652 13.44 39.11 5.50
N ARG A 653 12.70 40.16 5.85
CA ARG A 653 11.25 40.16 6.04
C ARG A 653 10.63 41.42 5.40
N PRO A 654 9.34 41.40 5.03
CA PRO A 654 8.67 42.59 4.52
C PRO A 654 8.73 43.77 5.50
N GLN A 655 8.69 45.00 4.96
CA GLN A 655 8.66 46.20 5.79
C GLN A 655 7.41 46.18 6.70
N GLY A 656 7.61 46.47 7.99
CA GLY A 656 6.54 46.44 8.99
C GLY A 656 6.19 45.04 9.50
N TRP A 657 6.90 44.00 9.05
CA TRP A 657 6.73 42.65 9.59
C TRP A 657 7.14 42.60 11.06
N SER A 658 6.31 41.94 11.86
CA SER A 658 6.56 41.65 13.26
C SER A 658 6.33 40.17 13.53
N TYR A 659 7.19 39.58 14.35
CA TYR A 659 7.02 38.20 14.81
C TYR A 659 5.68 38.03 15.54
N ARG A 660 5.00 36.92 15.27
CA ARG A 660 3.80 36.49 15.99
C ARG A 660 4.08 35.11 16.56
N ALA A 661 3.89 34.96 17.87
CA ALA A 661 4.06 33.67 18.52
C ALA A 661 3.08 32.64 17.94
N SER A 662 3.57 31.42 17.77
CA SER A 662 2.78 30.26 17.36
C SER A 662 1.56 30.07 18.27
N LYS A 663 0.44 29.56 17.73
CA LYS A 663 -0.76 29.28 18.55
C LYS A 663 -0.40 28.27 19.66
N PRO A 664 -0.87 28.47 20.90
CA PRO A 664 -0.73 27.44 21.93
C PRO A 664 -1.42 26.16 21.45
N ILE A 665 -0.74 25.01 21.56
CA ILE A 665 -1.35 23.72 21.28
C ILE A 665 -2.46 23.52 22.32
N SER A 666 -3.72 23.56 21.89
CA SER A 666 -4.84 23.27 22.79
C SER A 666 -4.85 21.76 23.08
N ASN A 667 -4.17 21.34 24.15
CA ASN A 667 -4.32 20.00 24.67
C ASN A 667 -5.74 19.84 25.23
N LYS A 668 -6.66 19.28 24.44
CA LYS A 668 -8.02 18.93 24.91
C LYS A 668 -8.06 17.69 25.82
N ASN A 669 -6.91 17.19 26.30
CA ASN A 669 -6.82 16.09 27.25
C ASN A 669 -5.84 16.44 28.38
N ALA A 670 -6.23 17.34 29.27
CA ALA A 670 -5.64 17.46 30.60
C ALA A 670 -6.67 18.04 31.59
N SER A 671 -7.00 17.23 32.59
CA SER A 671 -7.62 17.55 33.89
C SER A 671 -8.98 18.24 33.92
N ASN A 672 -10.04 17.43 34.14
CA ASN A 672 -11.08 17.78 35.11
C ASN A 672 -10.90 16.89 36.35
N SER A 673 -10.05 17.34 37.27
CA SER A 673 -10.07 16.90 38.66
C SER A 673 -9.92 18.13 39.53
N THR A 674 -11.05 18.77 39.84
CA THR A 674 -11.17 19.54 41.08
C THR A 674 -12.63 19.62 41.47
N SER A 675 -12.90 18.96 42.60
CA SER A 675 -14.09 19.04 43.42
C SER A 675 -14.35 20.48 43.88
N SER A 676 -15.58 20.96 43.72
CA SER A 676 -16.16 21.90 44.68
C SER A 676 -17.68 21.67 44.80
N THR A 677 -18.09 21.79 46.05
CA THR A 677 -19.32 21.35 46.70
C THR A 677 -20.53 22.26 46.46
N SER A 678 -21.68 21.61 46.25
CA SER A 678 -23.06 21.94 46.69
C SER A 678 -23.51 23.40 46.83
N SER A 679 -24.56 23.76 46.07
CA SER A 679 -25.78 24.35 46.65
C SER A 679 -27.03 24.08 45.78
N THR A 680 -28.14 23.88 46.48
CA THR A 680 -29.46 23.35 46.12
C THR A 680 -30.43 24.36 45.48
N SER A 681 -31.08 23.96 44.37
CA SER A 681 -32.53 23.98 43.98
C SER A 681 -33.43 25.24 44.17
N PRO A 682 -34.66 25.35 43.57
CA PRO A 682 -35.41 24.38 42.74
C PRO A 682 -36.14 24.92 41.46
N SER A 683 -36.49 23.97 40.58
CA SER A 683 -37.74 23.78 39.80
C SER A 683 -38.39 24.90 38.95
N SER A 684 -38.66 24.57 37.68
CA SER A 684 -40.04 24.46 37.18
C SER A 684 -40.16 23.56 35.94
N THR A 685 -41.29 22.85 35.93
CA THR A 685 -41.76 21.72 35.12
C THR A 685 -42.51 22.14 33.85
N SER A 686 -42.41 21.36 32.78
CA SER A 686 -43.59 20.84 32.04
C SER A 686 -43.24 19.71 31.05
N SER A 687 -43.74 18.52 31.36
CA SER A 687 -44.08 17.36 30.50
C SER A 687 -45.19 17.73 29.49
N SER A 688 -45.55 17.05 28.39
CA SER A 688 -45.30 15.73 27.77
C SER A 688 -46.17 15.62 26.49
N HIS A 689 -46.04 14.48 25.75
CA HIS A 689 -46.92 13.90 24.71
C HIS A 689 -46.68 14.36 23.25
N SER A 690 -46.82 13.57 22.18
CA SER A 690 -46.81 12.12 21.88
C SER A 690 -47.19 11.98 20.39
N GLY A 691 -46.63 11.01 19.66
CA GLY A 691 -47.34 10.34 18.55
C GLY A 691 -47.14 10.87 17.12
N ALA A 692 -46.63 9.96 16.27
CA ALA A 692 -46.93 9.66 14.86
C ALA A 692 -47.45 10.78 13.93
N ASP A 693 -46.81 10.98 12.77
CA ASP A 693 -47.15 10.24 11.53
C ASP A 693 -46.26 10.68 10.36
N ALA A 694 -45.95 9.71 9.49
CA ALA A 694 -45.22 9.91 8.23
C ALA A 694 -46.18 9.72 7.05
N SER A 695 -46.16 10.64 6.07
CA SER A 695 -46.76 10.46 4.74
C SER A 695 -45.98 11.29 3.70
N HIS A 696 -45.27 10.62 2.78
CA HIS A 696 -45.59 10.37 1.35
C HIS A 696 -45.03 11.45 0.40
N LEU A 697 -43.93 11.22 -0.37
CA LEU A 697 -43.68 10.42 -1.61
C LEU A 697 -43.42 11.39 -2.80
N PRO A 698 -42.74 11.03 -3.93
CA PRO A 698 -42.28 9.70 -4.36
C PRO A 698 -40.81 9.59 -4.87
N GLN A 699 -40.26 8.37 -4.78
CA GLN A 699 -39.12 7.91 -5.58
C GLN A 699 -39.53 6.65 -6.37
N LEU A 700 -39.04 6.58 -7.62
CA LEU A 700 -39.38 5.58 -8.63
C LEU A 700 -38.93 4.16 -8.28
N SER A 701 -39.79 3.21 -8.65
CA SER A 701 -39.65 1.76 -8.56
C SER A 701 -38.76 1.16 -9.65
N VAL A 702 -37.84 0.25 -9.28
CA VAL A 702 -37.31 -0.80 -10.17
C VAL A 702 -37.31 -2.15 -9.42
N SER A 703 -38.25 -3.01 -9.82
CA SER A 703 -38.40 -4.48 -9.71
C SER A 703 -37.82 -5.28 -8.53
N ASN A 704 -38.73 -5.85 -7.73
CA ASN A 704 -38.53 -6.84 -6.65
C ASN A 704 -38.57 -8.33 -7.12
N ASP A 705 -38.60 -8.60 -8.43
CA ASP A 705 -38.80 -9.98 -8.94
C ASP A 705 -37.55 -10.86 -8.95
N ALA A 706 -36.33 -10.28 -8.92
CA ALA A 706 -35.09 -11.06 -8.96
C ALA A 706 -34.75 -11.78 -7.65
N SER A 707 -35.33 -11.36 -6.52
CA SER A 707 -34.98 -11.87 -5.19
C SER A 707 -35.71 -13.16 -4.81
N ARG A 708 -36.86 -13.45 -5.45
CA ARG A 708 -37.61 -14.70 -5.24
C ARG A 708 -37.06 -15.87 -6.05
N THR A 709 -36.45 -15.60 -7.20
CA THR A 709 -35.83 -16.63 -8.07
C THR A 709 -34.60 -17.27 -7.42
N MET A 710 -33.90 -16.56 -6.53
CA MET A 710 -32.67 -17.08 -5.88
C MET A 710 -32.90 -18.00 -4.68
N MET A 711 -34.04 -17.92 -3.97
CA MET A 711 -34.25 -18.70 -2.74
C MET A 711 -34.75 -20.14 -2.98
N THR A 712 -35.41 -20.41 -4.11
CA THR A 712 -36.07 -21.70 -4.37
C THR A 712 -35.18 -22.69 -5.14
N VAL A 713 -34.24 -22.18 -5.96
CA VAL A 713 -33.28 -23.03 -6.72
C VAL A 713 -32.21 -23.64 -5.79
N ALA A 714 -31.92 -22.99 -4.66
CA ALA A 714 -30.94 -23.47 -3.68
C ALA A 714 -31.40 -24.72 -2.87
N SER A 715 -32.70 -25.01 -2.82
CA SER A 715 -33.23 -26.16 -2.07
C SER A 715 -33.41 -27.43 -2.89
N VAL A 716 -33.41 -27.34 -4.22
CA VAL A 716 -33.64 -28.49 -5.12
C VAL A 716 -32.33 -29.07 -5.67
N LEU A 717 -31.19 -28.40 -5.46
CA LEU A 717 -29.90 -28.76 -6.11
C LEU A 717 -28.70 -28.87 -5.16
N ALA A 718 -28.90 -28.78 -3.85
CA ALA A 718 -27.80 -28.89 -2.89
C ALA A 718 -27.68 -30.33 -2.39
N PRO A 719 -26.61 -31.06 -2.79
CA PRO A 719 -25.70 -31.51 -1.75
C PRO A 719 -24.24 -31.51 -2.22
N ALA A 720 -23.60 -30.35 -2.26
CA ALA A 720 -22.13 -30.27 -2.27
C ALA A 720 -21.63 -28.94 -1.69
N ALA A 721 -22.17 -28.51 -0.55
CA ALA A 721 -21.47 -27.54 0.29
C ALA A 721 -20.28 -28.24 1.00
N VAL A 722 -19.33 -28.74 0.20
CA VAL A 722 -18.00 -29.08 0.68
C VAL A 722 -17.30 -27.75 0.85
N LEU A 723 -16.91 -27.44 2.09
CA LEU A 723 -16.01 -26.31 2.35
C LEU A 723 -14.73 -26.59 1.55
N PHE A 724 -14.61 -26.00 0.36
CA PHE A 724 -13.40 -26.09 -0.46
C PHE A 724 -12.43 -25.05 0.05
N ILE A 725 -11.37 -25.54 0.67
CA ILE A 725 -10.22 -24.73 1.07
C ILE A 725 -9.20 -24.90 -0.04
N ALA A 726 -8.81 -23.83 -0.74
CA ALA A 726 -7.57 -23.84 -1.50
C ALA A 726 -6.49 -23.07 -0.70
N MET A 727 -5.31 -23.67 -0.61
CA MET A 727 -4.15 -23.19 0.12
C MET A 727 -3.31 -22.28 -0.78
N ILE A 728 -2.98 -21.11 -0.23
CA ILE A 728 -2.16 -20.04 -0.83
C ILE A 728 -0.93 -19.81 0.03
#